data_AF-A0A257Q8S5-F1
#
_entry.id   AF-A0A257Q8S5-F1
#
_cell.length_a   1.000
_cell.length_b   1.000
_cell.length_c   1.000
_cell.angle_alpha   90.00
_cell.angle_beta   90.00
_cell.angle_gamma   90.00
#
_symmetry.space_group_name_H-M   'P 1'
#
loop_
_entity.id
_entity.type
_entity.pdbx_description
1 polymer ?
#
loop_
_entity_poly.entity_id
_entity_poly.type
_entity_poly.pdbx_seq_one_letter_code
_entity_poly.pdbx_strand_id
1 'polypeptide(L)'
;KDRPLCAAVNSFGFGGTNAHVVIGAAAESTLAEPRSVAKAEKLPLLILSAKDAAVLPAMAIAYADLIDAQPERYADIAANAALRRQWLPERLAVRGQTVAEIVVRLRAFAAADDASTPTRGVVLASVLAHNLAHNLAQGPRCAFVYAGNGAQWQGMGLALMRESPFFKRKIQALDRLMRPMIGFSIIQELNATPDMSRMSDTAVAQPLLFALQVALTELLRAEGITADAYTGHSVGEIAAAWAAGCLTLEDAAQVVAVRSRAQAKTAGSGRMLAAAIAADQLPQVLEQLNIPADACAIAGFNAPQSLTLVGEESVLCTLNTHWEQAGVFARLLDLDYAFHSEAMTPIAEEIQTHLAGLAPKAGTAAFVSTVTGALHSGETLDAEYWWHNVREPVQFSQAISALIQEGCTLFVEVSPHAILQRYLAQCAEHEKVAVRALPIARQNADSWLDVSEALLRVRLHQGFDAALTKKKTPFMDLPKYPWIRQRYWMEETSEGYNLISRERVHPLLGYPLTEAPLSWENVLDVEVLPYLADHQVDGAVVLPGAAYVEMALVAAREGLHWAHTELRALEIRHPMVFEAKQSRTIRTRIYGQDHRFVIQSRRRLSADEWTDHAVGQVREAGDLSLHQPVTLPQASDAVVIDAATHYRNAQNLGLNYGANFQGISALTLFGRSV
;
A
#
# COMPACT_ATOMS: atom_id res chain seq x y z
N LYS A 1 48.53 17.03 -1.83
CA LYS A 1 47.57 18.15 -1.97
C LYS A 1 46.20 17.51 -1.96
N ASP A 2 45.68 17.16 -0.79
CA ASP A 2 44.36 16.50 -0.66
C ASP A 2 43.65 17.12 0.54
N ARG A 3 43.17 18.35 0.38
CA ARG A 3 42.24 18.93 1.35
C ARG A 3 40.83 18.73 0.80
N PRO A 4 39.87 18.23 1.60
CA PRO A 4 38.50 18.02 1.14
C PRO A 4 37.93 19.36 0.66
N LEU A 5 37.13 19.31 -0.41
CA LEU A 5 36.42 20.48 -0.89
C LEU A 5 35.49 20.98 0.22
N CYS A 6 35.66 22.22 0.65
CA CYS A 6 34.79 22.84 1.65
C CYS A 6 34.03 24.00 1.02
N ALA A 7 32.74 24.09 1.33
CA ALA A 7 31.86 25.18 0.93
C ALA A 7 31.14 25.76 2.15
N ALA A 8 30.74 27.01 2.06
CA ALA A 8 29.88 27.65 3.05
C ALA A 8 28.53 27.98 2.42
N VAL A 9 27.44 27.71 3.15
CA VAL A 9 26.07 28.03 2.77
C VAL A 9 25.53 29.05 3.75
N ASN A 10 25.07 30.19 3.24
CA ASN A 10 24.41 31.24 4.00
C ASN A 10 22.93 31.31 3.62
N SER A 11 22.08 31.50 4.62
CA SER A 11 20.66 31.81 4.43
C SER A 11 20.26 32.95 5.38
N PHE A 12 19.74 34.04 4.82
CA PHE A 12 19.38 35.24 5.56
C PHE A 12 17.89 35.50 5.41
N GLY A 13 17.14 35.33 6.49
CA GLY A 13 15.72 35.65 6.54
C GLY A 13 15.50 37.17 6.62
N PHE A 14 14.46 37.68 5.96
CA PHE A 14 14.15 39.11 5.91
C PHE A 14 13.95 39.76 7.30
N GLY A 15 13.59 38.98 8.32
CA GLY A 15 13.46 39.41 9.72
C GLY A 15 14.78 39.45 10.52
N GLY A 16 15.92 39.15 9.89
CA GLY A 16 17.25 39.18 10.53
C GLY A 16 17.77 37.84 11.03
N THR A 17 17.03 36.73 10.84
CA THR A 17 17.51 35.39 11.18
C THR A 17 18.58 34.94 10.18
N ASN A 18 19.80 34.73 10.66
CA ASN A 18 20.93 34.31 9.84
C ASN A 18 21.34 32.88 10.18
N ALA A 19 21.46 32.02 9.16
CA ALA A 19 22.00 30.67 9.29
C ALA A 19 23.23 30.50 8.40
N HIS A 20 24.30 29.93 8.96
CA HIS A 20 25.56 29.64 8.28
C HIS A 20 25.94 28.18 8.51
N VAL A 21 26.27 27.45 7.44
CA VAL A 21 26.76 26.08 7.52
C VAL A 21 28.01 25.94 6.67
N VAL A 22 29.07 25.36 7.24
CA VAL A 22 30.25 24.92 6.48
C VAL A 22 30.11 23.43 6.20
N ILE A 23 30.19 23.06 4.93
CA ILE A 23 30.04 21.68 4.45
C ILE A 23 31.38 21.26 3.85
N GLY A 24 31.89 20.11 4.29
CA GLY A 24 33.04 19.45 3.67
C GLY A 24 32.57 18.28 2.81
N ALA A 25 33.22 18.09 1.67
CA ALA A 25 33.10 16.86 0.91
C ALA A 25 33.48 15.69 1.83
N ALA A 26 32.63 14.67 1.91
CA ALA A 26 33.00 13.41 2.52
C ALA A 26 34.25 12.89 1.79
N ALA A 27 35.15 12.22 2.52
CA ALA A 27 36.25 11.50 1.88
C ALA A 27 35.63 10.63 0.78
N GLU A 28 36.14 10.74 -0.45
CA GLU A 28 35.67 9.88 -1.55
C GLU A 28 35.79 8.45 -1.06
N SER A 29 34.64 7.84 -0.73
CA SER A 29 34.52 6.41 -0.77
C SER A 29 34.67 6.12 -2.25
N THR A 30 35.91 5.82 -2.69
CA THR A 30 36.09 5.13 -3.97
C THR A 30 35.04 4.02 -3.97
N LEU A 31 34.10 4.09 -4.92
CA LEU A 31 33.16 3.00 -5.11
C LEU A 31 34.08 1.79 -5.26
N ALA A 32 34.08 0.91 -4.25
CA ALA A 32 34.90 -0.27 -4.27
C ALA A 32 34.62 -0.97 -5.61
N GLU A 33 35.65 -1.54 -6.23
CA GLU A 33 35.50 -2.18 -7.54
C GLU A 33 34.24 -3.07 -7.55
N PRO A 34 33.50 -3.10 -8.69
CA PRO A 34 32.28 -3.88 -8.81
C PRO A 34 32.50 -5.26 -8.22
N ARG A 35 31.61 -5.67 -7.32
CA ARG A 35 31.70 -7.04 -6.79
C ARG A 35 31.44 -7.99 -7.94
N SER A 36 32.52 -8.61 -8.42
CA SER A 36 32.44 -9.59 -9.48
C SER A 36 31.48 -10.72 -9.07
N VAL A 37 30.37 -10.76 -9.79
CA VAL A 37 29.36 -11.83 -9.70
C VAL A 37 29.98 -13.19 -10.06
N ALA A 38 31.07 -13.20 -10.85
CA ALA A 38 31.76 -14.41 -11.31
C ALA A 38 32.44 -15.22 -10.18
N LYS A 39 32.56 -14.68 -8.96
CA LYS A 39 33.13 -15.39 -7.79
C LYS A 39 32.07 -15.89 -6.79
N ALA A 40 30.78 -15.64 -7.01
CA ALA A 40 29.73 -16.09 -6.10
C ALA A 40 29.11 -17.41 -6.62
N GLU A 41 29.04 -18.45 -5.78
CA GLU A 41 28.37 -19.71 -6.13
C GLU A 41 26.86 -19.56 -6.41
N LYS A 42 26.23 -18.48 -5.91
CA LYS A 42 24.82 -18.12 -6.16
C LYS A 42 24.67 -16.60 -6.27
N LEU A 43 23.80 -16.16 -7.20
CA LEU A 43 23.39 -14.77 -7.30
C LEU A 43 22.63 -14.31 -6.05
N PRO A 44 22.92 -13.11 -5.51
CA PRO A 44 22.08 -12.50 -4.48
C PRO A 44 20.64 -12.36 -4.96
N LEU A 45 19.68 -12.47 -4.03
CA LEU A 45 18.27 -12.30 -4.38
C LEU A 45 17.94 -10.82 -4.57
N LEU A 46 17.26 -10.47 -5.67
CA LEU A 46 16.70 -9.13 -5.83
C LEU A 46 15.36 -9.07 -5.11
N ILE A 47 15.20 -8.11 -4.19
CA ILE A 47 13.97 -7.88 -3.44
C ILE A 47 13.51 -6.44 -3.68
N LEU A 48 12.28 -6.28 -4.13
CA LEU A 48 11.59 -5.01 -4.30
C LEU A 48 10.41 -4.97 -3.33
N SER A 49 10.05 -3.79 -2.85
CA SER A 49 8.82 -3.62 -2.10
C SER A 49 8.11 -2.31 -2.40
N ALA A 50 6.79 -2.34 -2.35
CA ALA A 50 5.91 -1.23 -2.62
C ALA A 50 4.77 -1.14 -1.61
N LYS A 51 4.15 0.05 -1.53
CA LYS A 51 2.95 0.25 -0.70
C LYS A 51 1.72 -0.41 -1.33
N ASP A 52 1.68 -0.47 -2.66
CA ASP A 52 0.59 -0.97 -3.46
C ASP A 52 1.15 -1.90 -4.53
N ALA A 53 0.48 -3.04 -4.78
CA ALA A 53 0.93 -4.06 -5.70
C ALA A 53 0.99 -3.53 -7.14
N ALA A 54 0.13 -2.57 -7.50
CA ALA A 54 0.11 -1.92 -8.81
C ALA A 54 1.39 -1.11 -9.12
N VAL A 55 2.22 -0.82 -8.11
CA VAL A 55 3.50 -0.13 -8.28
C VAL A 55 4.63 -1.10 -8.70
N LEU A 56 4.52 -2.38 -8.37
CA LEU A 56 5.56 -3.38 -8.58
C LEU A 56 5.95 -3.54 -10.06
N PRO A 57 5.03 -3.54 -11.05
CA PRO A 57 5.40 -3.62 -12.47
C PRO A 57 6.31 -2.46 -12.91
N ALA A 58 5.99 -1.23 -12.53
CA ALA A 58 6.80 -0.06 -12.87
C ALA A 58 8.19 -0.12 -12.19
N MET A 59 8.25 -0.59 -10.93
CA MET A 59 9.53 -0.85 -10.27
C MET A 59 10.32 -1.95 -10.97
N ALA A 60 9.67 -3.03 -11.42
CA ALA A 60 10.33 -4.14 -12.09
C ALA A 60 11.00 -3.69 -13.39
N ILE A 61 10.34 -2.84 -14.20
CA ILE A 61 10.95 -2.23 -15.39
C ILE A 61 12.14 -1.34 -15.02
N ALA A 62 11.99 -0.44 -14.05
CA ALA A 62 13.07 0.48 -13.67
C ALA A 62 14.31 -0.26 -13.15
N TYR A 63 14.12 -1.36 -12.40
CA TYR A 63 15.22 -2.21 -11.96
C TYR A 63 15.79 -3.08 -13.09
N ALA A 64 14.95 -3.58 -14.00
CA ALA A 64 15.41 -4.29 -15.19
C ALA A 64 16.35 -3.41 -16.01
N ASP A 65 15.96 -2.16 -16.31
CA ASP A 65 16.77 -1.23 -17.08
C ASP A 65 18.08 -0.86 -16.38
N LEU A 66 18.07 -0.67 -15.04
CA LEU A 66 19.30 -0.43 -14.28
C LEU A 66 20.26 -1.64 -14.34
N ILE A 67 19.73 -2.85 -14.16
CA ILE A 67 20.52 -4.08 -14.15
C ILE A 67 21.09 -4.36 -15.54
N ASP A 68 20.32 -4.10 -16.60
CA ASP A 68 20.75 -4.27 -17.99
C ASP A 68 21.87 -3.29 -18.36
N ALA A 69 21.83 -2.07 -17.81
CA ALA A 69 22.87 -1.06 -17.99
C ALA A 69 24.15 -1.32 -17.17
N GLN A 70 24.06 -2.04 -16.04
CA GLN A 70 25.17 -2.30 -15.13
C GLN A 70 25.14 -3.75 -14.57
N PRO A 71 25.22 -4.78 -15.43
CA PRO A 71 25.07 -6.18 -15.02
C PRO A 71 26.17 -6.64 -14.04
N GLU A 72 27.37 -6.07 -14.13
CA GLU A 72 28.50 -6.31 -13.23
C GLU A 72 28.25 -5.80 -11.80
N ARG A 73 27.29 -4.89 -11.62
CA ARG A 73 26.89 -4.31 -10.32
C ARG A 73 25.66 -4.99 -9.71
N TYR A 74 25.12 -6.04 -10.32
CA TYR A 74 23.90 -6.72 -9.86
C TYR A 74 23.92 -7.05 -8.35
N ALA A 75 25.04 -7.57 -7.85
CA ALA A 75 25.16 -7.93 -6.43
C ALA A 75 25.02 -6.71 -5.50
N ASP A 76 25.54 -5.55 -5.91
CA ASP A 76 25.38 -4.31 -5.16
C ASP A 76 23.94 -3.78 -5.29
N ILE A 77 23.29 -3.96 -6.45
CA ILE A 77 21.90 -3.51 -6.70
C ILE A 77 20.97 -4.27 -5.76
N ALA A 78 21.03 -5.60 -5.80
CA ALA A 78 20.23 -6.49 -4.97
C ALA A 78 20.44 -6.21 -3.48
N ALA A 79 21.69 -6.03 -3.04
CA ALA A 79 21.99 -5.73 -1.64
C ALA A 79 21.50 -4.34 -1.19
N ASN A 80 21.64 -3.30 -2.01
CA ASN A 80 21.11 -1.98 -1.66
C ASN A 80 19.57 -1.98 -1.66
N ALA A 81 18.92 -2.73 -2.55
CA ALA A 81 17.48 -2.87 -2.60
C ALA A 81 16.95 -3.59 -1.34
N ALA A 82 17.62 -4.64 -0.88
CA ALA A 82 17.22 -5.38 0.30
C ALA A 82 17.56 -4.67 1.63
N LEU A 83 18.68 -3.94 1.72
CA LEU A 83 19.23 -3.45 3.00
C LEU A 83 19.13 -1.94 3.21
N ARG A 84 18.96 -1.17 2.13
CA ARG A 84 18.93 0.31 2.17
C ARG A 84 17.63 0.90 1.64
N ARG A 85 16.61 0.06 1.49
CA ARG A 85 15.23 0.49 1.23
C ARG A 85 14.35 0.05 2.38
N GLN A 86 13.32 0.84 2.63
CA GLN A 86 12.25 0.45 3.54
C GLN A 86 11.52 -0.76 2.96
N TRP A 87 11.16 -1.71 3.81
CA TRP A 87 10.35 -2.87 3.44
C TRP A 87 8.87 -2.53 3.58
N LEU A 88 8.19 -2.44 2.44
CA LEU A 88 6.77 -2.13 2.33
C LEU A 88 5.91 -3.41 2.23
N PRO A 89 4.56 -3.32 2.37
CA PRO A 89 3.68 -4.50 2.43
C PRO A 89 3.79 -5.43 1.21
N GLU A 90 3.83 -4.85 0.01
CA GLU A 90 3.80 -5.59 -1.24
C GLU A 90 5.23 -5.88 -1.66
N ARG A 91 5.63 -7.14 -1.60
CA ARG A 91 7.02 -7.57 -1.77
C ARG A 91 7.13 -8.47 -2.97
N LEU A 92 8.18 -8.25 -3.75
CA LEU A 92 8.55 -9.03 -4.91
C LEU A 92 9.99 -9.48 -4.75
N ALA A 93 10.23 -10.77 -4.95
CA ALA A 93 11.58 -11.31 -5.04
C ALA A 93 11.81 -12.00 -6.37
N VAL A 94 12.96 -11.75 -6.98
CA VAL A 94 13.37 -12.38 -8.24
C VAL A 94 14.62 -13.20 -8.03
N ARG A 95 14.53 -14.47 -8.40
CA ARG A 95 15.64 -15.41 -8.46
C ARG A 95 16.10 -15.57 -9.91
N GLY A 96 17.34 -15.98 -10.13
CA GLY A 96 17.84 -16.45 -11.42
C GLY A 96 19.21 -17.09 -11.25
N GLN A 97 19.62 -17.89 -12.24
CA GLN A 97 20.97 -18.43 -12.35
C GLN A 97 21.91 -17.42 -13.00
N THR A 98 21.37 -16.53 -13.83
CA THR A 98 22.13 -15.46 -14.51
C THR A 98 21.45 -14.10 -14.32
N VAL A 99 22.23 -13.02 -14.42
CA VAL A 99 21.71 -11.65 -14.36
C VAL A 99 20.74 -11.38 -15.51
N ALA A 100 21.04 -11.88 -16.71
CA ALA A 100 20.15 -11.76 -17.88
C ALA A 100 18.79 -12.42 -17.64
N GLU A 101 18.76 -13.60 -17.01
CA GLU A 101 17.52 -14.28 -16.67
C GLU A 101 16.66 -13.46 -15.68
N ILE A 102 17.28 -12.79 -14.71
CA ILE A 102 16.56 -11.89 -13.78
C ILE A 102 15.92 -10.71 -14.52
N VAL A 103 16.64 -10.09 -15.46
CA VAL A 103 16.11 -9.00 -16.29
C VAL A 103 14.91 -9.48 -17.11
N VAL A 104 15.01 -10.65 -17.75
CA VAL A 104 13.90 -11.26 -18.50
C VAL A 104 12.69 -11.52 -17.60
N ARG A 105 12.90 -12.06 -16.40
CA ARG A 105 11.82 -12.33 -15.44
C ARG A 105 11.14 -11.06 -14.94
N LEU A 106 11.90 -9.99 -14.67
CA LEU A 106 11.35 -8.69 -14.29
C LEU A 106 10.48 -8.10 -15.41
N ARG A 107 10.95 -8.14 -16.65
CA ARG A 107 10.20 -7.65 -17.82
C ARG A 107 8.95 -8.50 -18.06
N ALA A 108 9.04 -9.82 -17.93
CA ALA A 108 7.91 -10.73 -18.08
C ALA A 108 6.84 -10.49 -17.00
N PHE A 109 7.25 -10.33 -15.74
CA PHE A 109 6.35 -9.97 -14.65
C PHE A 109 5.63 -8.64 -14.91
N ALA A 110 6.36 -7.62 -15.37
CA ALA A 110 5.77 -6.31 -15.65
C ALA A 110 4.82 -6.30 -16.85
N ALA A 111 4.98 -7.23 -17.79
CA ALA A 111 4.14 -7.36 -18.98
C ALA A 111 2.90 -8.24 -18.78
N ALA A 112 2.77 -8.92 -17.64
CA ALA A 112 1.61 -9.74 -17.36
C ALA A 112 0.37 -8.87 -17.12
N ASP A 113 -0.77 -9.23 -17.75
CA ASP A 113 -2.04 -8.51 -17.61
C ASP A 113 -2.56 -8.50 -16.16
N ASP A 114 -2.18 -9.51 -15.38
CA ASP A 114 -2.43 -9.59 -13.95
C ASP A 114 -1.11 -9.86 -13.23
N ALA A 115 -0.73 -8.94 -12.33
CA ALA A 115 0.43 -9.08 -11.46
C ALA A 115 0.36 -10.32 -10.56
N SER A 116 -0.82 -10.93 -10.37
CA SER A 116 -0.99 -12.19 -9.65
C SER A 116 -0.63 -13.43 -10.48
N THR A 117 -0.45 -13.29 -11.80
CA THR A 117 -0.08 -14.38 -12.71
C THR A 117 1.29 -14.95 -12.31
N PRO A 118 1.38 -16.24 -11.97
CA PRO A 118 2.64 -16.85 -11.55
C PRO A 118 3.70 -16.74 -12.65
N THR A 119 4.76 -15.98 -12.39
CA THR A 119 5.96 -15.94 -13.24
C THR A 119 7.04 -16.76 -12.56
N ARG A 120 7.51 -17.81 -13.23
CA ARG A 120 8.52 -18.73 -12.69
C ARG A 120 9.77 -17.97 -12.22
N GLY A 121 10.15 -18.15 -10.95
CA GLY A 121 11.27 -17.46 -10.33
C GLY A 121 11.00 -16.03 -9.85
N VAL A 122 9.76 -15.57 -9.93
CA VAL A 122 9.27 -14.32 -9.31
C VAL A 122 8.28 -14.69 -8.22
N VAL A 123 8.58 -14.28 -6.99
CA VAL A 123 7.76 -14.59 -5.81
C VAL A 123 7.18 -13.32 -5.25
N LEU A 124 5.87 -13.32 -5.06
CA LEU A 124 5.13 -12.21 -4.46
C LEU A 124 4.69 -12.56 -3.04
N ALA A 125 4.66 -11.53 -2.19
CA ALA A 125 4.08 -11.61 -0.85
C ALA A 125 3.42 -10.28 -0.49
N SER A 126 2.17 -10.36 -0.02
CA SER A 126 1.43 -9.22 0.52
C SER A 126 1.37 -9.37 2.05
N VAL A 127 2.18 -8.58 2.73
CA VAL A 127 2.33 -8.62 4.19
C VAL A 127 1.24 -7.79 4.85
N LEU A 128 0.56 -8.37 5.83
CA LEU A 128 -0.56 -7.73 6.52
C LEU A 128 -0.12 -6.45 7.23
N ALA A 129 -0.94 -5.40 7.17
CA ALA A 129 -0.58 -4.07 7.67
C ALA A 129 -0.22 -4.04 9.17
N HIS A 130 -0.91 -4.84 10.00
CA HIS A 130 -0.60 -4.93 11.44
C HIS A 130 0.77 -5.59 11.70
N ASN A 131 1.24 -6.45 10.80
CA ASN A 131 2.59 -7.04 10.87
C ASN A 131 3.70 -6.06 10.48
N LEU A 132 3.37 -4.89 9.93
CA LEU A 132 4.31 -3.80 9.66
C LEU A 132 4.40 -2.80 10.82
N ALA A 133 3.37 -2.75 11.68
CA ALA A 133 3.24 -1.82 12.79
C ALA A 133 3.74 -2.41 14.13
N HIS A 134 3.66 -3.73 14.31
CA HIS A 134 4.27 -4.39 15.47
C HIS A 134 5.80 -4.34 15.35
N ASN A 135 6.43 -3.72 16.35
CA ASN A 135 7.87 -3.57 16.58
C ASN A 135 8.77 -4.30 15.57
N LEU A 136 9.54 -3.51 14.81
CA LEU A 136 10.61 -3.91 13.88
C LEU A 136 11.62 -4.95 14.45
N ALA A 137 11.52 -5.31 15.73
CA ALA A 137 12.36 -6.30 16.41
C ALA A 137 11.80 -7.74 16.40
N GLN A 138 10.50 -7.99 16.17
CA GLN A 138 9.94 -9.35 16.32
C GLN A 138 9.14 -9.91 15.13
N GLY A 139 8.76 -9.10 14.13
CA GLY A 139 8.05 -9.61 12.94
C GLY A 139 6.69 -10.26 13.25
N PRO A 140 5.99 -10.86 12.26
CA PRO A 140 4.78 -11.63 12.53
C PRO A 140 5.12 -12.92 13.29
N ARG A 141 4.38 -13.24 14.35
CA ARG A 141 4.51 -14.57 14.98
C ARG A 141 4.09 -15.64 13.97
N CYS A 142 5.00 -16.55 13.69
CA CYS A 142 4.84 -17.61 12.71
C CYS A 142 4.56 -18.94 13.40
N ALA A 143 3.52 -19.65 12.98
CA ALA A 143 3.23 -21.01 13.44
C ALA A 143 3.54 -22.02 12.32
N PHE A 144 4.23 -23.12 12.65
CA PHE A 144 4.31 -24.28 11.76
C PHE A 144 3.19 -25.25 12.09
N VAL A 145 2.45 -25.65 11.05
CA VAL A 145 1.27 -26.51 11.15
C VAL A 145 1.52 -27.78 10.35
N TYR A 146 1.48 -28.93 11.00
CA TYR A 146 1.81 -30.21 10.39
C TYR A 146 0.54 -30.96 10.00
N ALA A 147 0.40 -31.32 8.72
CA ALA A 147 -0.76 -32.07 8.24
C ALA A 147 -0.79 -33.52 8.74
N GLY A 148 -1.99 -34.07 8.85
CA GLY A 148 -2.21 -35.47 9.20
C GLY A 148 -2.30 -36.40 7.99
N ASN A 149 -2.89 -37.57 8.22
CA ASN A 149 -3.20 -38.54 7.16
C ASN A 149 -4.04 -37.90 6.04
N GLY A 150 -3.75 -38.28 4.79
CA GLY A 150 -4.37 -37.74 3.58
C GLY A 150 -3.49 -36.73 2.83
N ALA A 151 -2.40 -36.26 3.44
CA ALA A 151 -1.41 -35.41 2.78
C ALA A 151 -0.38 -36.22 1.96
N GLN A 152 -0.23 -37.53 2.23
CA GLN A 152 0.70 -38.39 1.52
C GLN A 152 0.24 -38.68 0.08
N TRP A 153 1.20 -38.84 -0.83
CA TRP A 153 0.94 -39.21 -2.22
C TRP A 153 2.14 -39.95 -2.82
N GLN A 154 1.90 -40.73 -3.88
CA GLN A 154 2.95 -41.55 -4.49
C GLN A 154 4.04 -40.69 -5.14
N GLY A 155 5.29 -40.89 -4.74
CA GLY A 155 6.44 -40.15 -5.27
C GLY A 155 6.75 -38.83 -4.56
N MET A 156 6.05 -38.52 -3.47
CA MET A 156 6.32 -37.32 -2.66
C MET A 156 7.80 -37.22 -2.22
N GLY A 157 8.36 -36.04 -2.35
CA GLY A 157 9.74 -35.73 -1.97
C GLY A 157 10.81 -36.26 -2.93
N LEU A 158 10.47 -37.07 -3.94
CA LEU A 158 11.48 -37.63 -4.86
C LEU A 158 12.15 -36.57 -5.72
N ALA A 159 11.39 -35.61 -6.25
CA ALA A 159 11.93 -34.51 -7.05
C ALA A 159 12.90 -33.68 -6.19
N LEU A 160 12.48 -33.31 -4.98
CA LEU A 160 13.31 -32.58 -4.03
C LEU A 160 14.57 -33.34 -3.63
N MET A 161 14.49 -34.66 -3.42
CA MET A 161 15.67 -35.50 -3.12
C MET A 161 16.67 -35.56 -4.28
N ARG A 162 16.21 -35.50 -5.53
CA ARG A 162 17.09 -35.47 -6.71
C ARG A 162 17.81 -34.13 -6.83
N GLU A 163 17.12 -33.04 -6.51
CA GLU A 163 17.58 -31.67 -6.79
C GLU A 163 18.25 -30.99 -5.58
N SER A 164 17.99 -31.45 -4.35
CA SER A 164 18.55 -30.89 -3.10
C SER A 164 19.41 -31.92 -2.35
N PRO A 165 20.75 -31.80 -2.40
CA PRO A 165 21.65 -32.67 -1.64
C PRO A 165 21.42 -32.59 -0.12
N PHE A 166 20.99 -31.43 0.39
CA PHE A 166 20.66 -31.28 1.81
C PHE A 166 19.45 -32.13 2.19
N PHE A 167 18.35 -32.00 1.45
CA PHE A 167 17.13 -32.75 1.69
C PHE A 167 17.37 -34.26 1.57
N LYS A 168 18.10 -34.69 0.53
CA LYS A 168 18.52 -36.10 0.35
C LYS A 168 19.24 -36.66 1.57
N ARG A 169 20.23 -35.93 2.13
CA ARG A 169 20.97 -36.38 3.32
C ARG A 169 20.07 -36.51 4.55
N LYS A 170 19.09 -35.61 4.71
CA LYS A 170 18.13 -35.67 5.83
C LYS A 170 17.22 -36.90 5.71
N ILE A 171 16.70 -37.19 4.53
CA ILE A 171 15.92 -38.41 4.29
C ILE A 171 16.76 -39.67 4.50
N GLN A 172 18.02 -39.70 4.05
CA GLN A 172 18.93 -40.83 4.30
C GLN A 172 19.24 -41.04 5.78
N ALA A 173 19.31 -39.97 6.58
CA ALA A 173 19.49 -40.08 8.02
C ALA A 173 18.23 -40.66 8.69
N LEU A 174 17.05 -40.18 8.30
CA LEU A 174 15.76 -40.67 8.79
C LEU A 174 15.51 -42.13 8.39
N ASP A 175 15.85 -42.52 7.17
CA ASP A 175 15.78 -43.91 6.71
C ASP A 175 16.63 -44.83 7.59
N ARG A 176 17.88 -44.45 7.90
CA ARG A 176 18.74 -45.23 8.81
C ARG A 176 18.20 -45.30 10.22
N LEU A 177 17.68 -44.18 10.74
CA LEU A 177 17.14 -44.10 12.10
C LEU A 177 15.87 -44.95 12.25
N MET A 178 14.92 -44.81 11.33
CA MET A 178 13.57 -45.35 11.47
C MET A 178 13.47 -46.80 11.00
N ARG A 179 14.31 -47.25 10.04
CA ARG A 179 14.22 -48.59 9.45
C ARG A 179 14.18 -49.74 10.48
N PRO A 180 14.97 -49.74 11.58
CA PRO A 180 14.85 -50.77 12.62
C PRO A 180 13.49 -50.78 13.33
N MET A 181 12.81 -49.63 13.42
CA MET A 181 11.53 -49.48 14.13
C MET A 181 10.33 -49.81 13.25
N ILE A 182 10.37 -49.40 11.97
CA ILE A 182 9.25 -49.55 11.02
C ILE A 182 9.35 -50.80 10.13
N GLY A 183 10.53 -51.42 10.05
CA GLY A 183 10.73 -52.68 9.31
C GLY A 183 10.87 -52.55 7.79
N PHE A 184 10.86 -51.33 7.23
CA PHE A 184 11.07 -51.07 5.80
C PHE A 184 11.95 -49.84 5.57
N SER A 185 12.43 -49.66 4.33
CA SER A 185 13.18 -48.45 3.94
C SER A 185 12.23 -47.40 3.38
N ILE A 186 12.28 -46.20 3.97
CA ILE A 186 11.59 -44.99 3.52
C ILE A 186 11.95 -44.71 2.05
N ILE A 187 13.24 -44.78 1.73
CA ILE A 187 13.71 -44.46 0.37
C ILE A 187 13.20 -45.47 -0.65
N GLN A 188 13.22 -46.76 -0.32
CA GLN A 188 12.71 -47.79 -1.23
C GLN A 188 11.21 -47.62 -1.48
N GLU A 189 10.44 -47.36 -0.43
CA GLU A 189 8.99 -47.17 -0.53
C GLU A 189 8.63 -45.91 -1.34
N LEU A 190 9.33 -44.79 -1.13
CA LEU A 190 9.13 -43.59 -1.94
C LEU A 190 9.44 -43.83 -3.42
N ASN A 191 10.38 -44.73 -3.74
CA ASN A 191 10.73 -45.10 -5.12
C ASN A 191 9.90 -46.27 -5.68
N ALA A 192 8.96 -46.83 -4.91
CA ALA A 192 8.14 -47.94 -5.38
C ALA A 192 7.31 -47.53 -6.60
N THR A 193 7.11 -48.47 -7.52
CA THR A 193 6.18 -48.29 -8.63
C THR A 193 4.74 -48.31 -8.11
N PRO A 194 3.75 -47.74 -8.82
CA PRO A 194 2.37 -47.65 -8.34
C PRO A 194 1.75 -49.01 -7.95
N ASP A 195 2.12 -50.09 -8.65
CA ASP A 195 1.69 -51.46 -8.39
C ASP A 195 2.33 -52.10 -7.15
N MET A 196 3.49 -51.59 -6.71
CA MET A 196 4.23 -52.10 -5.56
C MET A 196 4.11 -51.20 -4.33
N SER A 197 3.49 -50.03 -4.48
CA SER A 197 3.35 -49.05 -3.41
C SER A 197 2.36 -49.50 -2.35
N ARG A 198 2.76 -49.34 -1.08
CA ARG A 198 1.92 -49.58 0.09
C ARG A 198 1.47 -48.27 0.73
N MET A 199 1.43 -47.16 -0.02
CA MET A 199 1.08 -45.84 0.50
C MET A 199 -0.35 -45.76 1.08
N SER A 200 -1.25 -46.68 0.73
CA SER A 200 -2.58 -46.81 1.33
C SER A 200 -2.56 -47.50 2.70
N ASP A 201 -1.50 -48.23 3.05
CA ASP A 201 -1.32 -48.85 4.36
C ASP A 201 -0.89 -47.79 5.37
N THR A 202 -1.70 -47.62 6.43
CA THR A 202 -1.42 -46.67 7.52
C THR A 202 -0.07 -46.92 8.20
N ALA A 203 0.35 -48.19 8.33
CA ALA A 203 1.64 -48.54 8.92
C ALA A 203 2.81 -47.97 8.12
N VAL A 204 2.61 -47.73 6.81
CA VAL A 204 3.61 -47.21 5.87
C VAL A 204 3.46 -45.71 5.68
N ALA A 205 2.23 -45.23 5.44
CA ALA A 205 1.93 -43.84 5.13
C ALA A 205 2.37 -42.85 6.22
N GLN A 206 2.08 -43.18 7.49
CA GLN A 206 2.36 -42.28 8.62
C GLN A 206 3.86 -42.07 8.86
N PRO A 207 4.72 -43.11 8.91
CA PRO A 207 6.17 -42.91 8.97
C PRO A 207 6.76 -42.11 7.80
N LEU A 208 6.26 -42.33 6.58
CA LEU A 208 6.70 -41.57 5.41
C LEU A 208 6.34 -40.09 5.55
N LEU A 209 5.08 -39.80 5.91
CA LEU A 209 4.61 -38.44 6.15
C LEU A 209 5.47 -37.72 7.21
N PHE A 210 5.70 -38.37 8.36
CA PHE A 210 6.56 -37.85 9.41
C PHE A 210 7.98 -37.55 8.92
N ALA A 211 8.59 -38.49 8.17
CA ALA A 211 9.94 -38.31 7.65
C ALA A 211 10.05 -37.10 6.70
N LEU A 212 9.08 -36.89 5.82
CA LEU A 212 9.06 -35.70 4.96
C LEU A 212 8.84 -34.42 5.77
N GLN A 213 7.94 -34.43 6.75
CA GLN A 213 7.68 -33.28 7.62
C GLN A 213 8.94 -32.85 8.39
N VAL A 214 9.69 -33.81 8.94
CA VAL A 214 10.97 -33.57 9.61
C VAL A 214 11.98 -33.01 8.61
N ALA A 215 12.14 -33.62 7.44
CA ALA A 215 13.11 -33.16 6.44
C ALA A 215 12.79 -31.76 5.89
N LEU A 216 11.50 -31.43 5.69
CA LEU A 216 11.05 -30.08 5.29
C LEU A 216 11.28 -29.06 6.41
N THR A 217 11.04 -29.43 7.68
CA THR A 217 11.32 -28.57 8.83
C THR A 217 12.82 -28.27 8.94
N GLU A 218 13.67 -29.27 8.74
CA GLU A 218 15.12 -29.10 8.71
C GLU A 218 15.56 -28.19 7.54
N LEU A 219 14.87 -28.26 6.40
CA LEU A 219 15.12 -27.38 5.26
C LEU A 219 14.72 -25.93 5.55
N LEU A 220 13.54 -25.71 6.15
CA LEU A 220 13.10 -24.39 6.63
C LEU A 220 14.15 -23.77 7.57
N ARG A 221 14.59 -24.52 8.58
CA ARG A 221 15.62 -24.10 9.53
C ARG A 221 16.95 -23.78 8.84
N ALA A 222 17.38 -24.58 7.87
CA ALA A 222 18.61 -24.36 7.11
C ALA A 222 18.58 -23.07 6.28
N GLU A 223 17.40 -22.65 5.80
CA GLU A 223 17.21 -21.37 5.12
C GLU A 223 17.03 -20.19 6.09
N GLY A 224 17.08 -20.44 7.40
CA GLY A 224 16.90 -19.43 8.45
C GLY A 224 15.45 -19.01 8.66
N ILE A 225 14.50 -19.88 8.31
CA ILE A 225 13.07 -19.70 8.58
C ILE A 225 12.75 -20.44 9.87
N THR A 226 12.21 -19.72 10.85
CA THR A 226 11.87 -20.26 12.18
C THR A 226 10.40 -20.00 12.49
N ALA A 227 9.85 -20.71 13.48
CA ALA A 227 8.50 -20.50 13.97
C ALA A 227 8.53 -20.26 15.48
N ASP A 228 7.56 -19.47 15.93
CA ASP A 228 7.33 -19.14 17.33
C ASP A 228 6.42 -20.17 18.00
N ALA A 229 5.63 -20.88 17.20
CA ALA A 229 4.69 -21.88 17.67
C ALA A 229 4.53 -23.07 16.71
N TYR A 230 4.11 -24.21 17.26
CA TYR A 230 3.99 -25.47 16.55
C TYR A 230 2.68 -26.17 16.93
N THR A 231 1.98 -26.72 15.95
CA THR A 231 0.82 -27.61 16.15
C THR A 231 0.72 -28.59 14.99
N GLY A 232 -0.03 -29.68 15.14
CA GLY A 232 -0.24 -30.62 14.04
C GLY A 232 -1.59 -31.31 14.11
N HIS A 233 -2.10 -31.73 12.96
CA HIS A 233 -3.37 -32.45 12.86
C HIS A 233 -3.12 -33.95 13.00
N SER A 234 -3.69 -34.58 14.04
CA SER A 234 -3.55 -36.02 14.28
C SER A 234 -2.07 -36.45 14.32
N VAL A 235 -1.63 -37.31 13.38
CA VAL A 235 -0.24 -37.78 13.25
C VAL A 235 0.77 -36.66 13.06
N GLY A 236 0.35 -35.53 12.45
CA GLY A 236 1.23 -34.38 12.24
C GLY A 236 1.74 -33.77 13.56
N GLU A 237 1.01 -33.98 14.66
CA GLU A 237 1.39 -33.49 15.98
C GLU A 237 2.71 -34.08 16.48
N ILE A 238 3.08 -35.28 16.04
CA ILE A 238 4.37 -35.92 16.38
C ILE A 238 5.53 -35.09 15.83
N ALA A 239 5.44 -34.67 14.57
CA ALA A 239 6.43 -33.79 13.95
C ALA A 239 6.44 -32.40 14.61
N ALA A 240 5.27 -31.90 15.02
CA ALA A 240 5.16 -30.61 15.72
C ALA A 240 5.80 -30.64 17.12
N ALA A 241 5.60 -31.72 17.89
CA ALA A 241 6.20 -31.93 19.20
C ALA A 241 7.73 -32.02 19.13
N TRP A 242 8.26 -32.75 18.15
CA TRP A 242 9.70 -32.75 17.86
C TRP A 242 10.20 -31.35 17.45
N ALA A 243 9.47 -30.67 16.57
CA ALA A 243 9.89 -29.36 16.07
C ALA A 243 9.88 -28.27 17.16
N ALA A 244 8.96 -28.35 18.13
CA ALA A 244 8.94 -27.50 19.31
C ALA A 244 10.06 -27.83 20.32
N GLY A 245 10.73 -28.98 20.19
CA GLY A 245 11.76 -29.46 21.10
C GLY A 245 11.23 -30.24 22.30
N CYS A 246 9.96 -30.62 22.29
CA CYS A 246 9.35 -31.42 23.36
C CYS A 246 9.77 -32.90 23.31
N LEU A 247 10.10 -33.41 22.12
CA LEU A 247 10.60 -34.77 21.89
C LEU A 247 11.95 -34.76 21.17
N THR A 248 12.80 -35.74 21.46
CA THR A 248 13.96 -36.05 20.61
C THR A 248 13.48 -36.61 19.26
N LEU A 249 14.37 -36.62 18.25
CA LEU A 249 14.01 -37.18 16.95
C LEU A 249 13.76 -38.70 17.05
N GLU A 250 14.57 -39.37 17.87
CA GLU A 250 14.47 -40.79 18.20
C GLU A 250 13.12 -41.12 18.87
N ASP A 251 12.72 -40.33 19.87
CA ASP A 251 11.43 -40.51 20.56
C ASP A 251 10.26 -40.29 19.61
N ALA A 252 10.28 -39.20 18.82
CA ALA A 252 9.23 -38.93 17.84
C ALA A 252 9.14 -40.01 16.75
N ALA A 253 10.29 -40.54 16.30
CA ALA A 253 10.36 -41.68 15.39
C ALA A 253 9.75 -42.95 16.01
N GLN A 254 10.01 -43.20 17.29
CA GLN A 254 9.42 -44.32 18.04
C GLN A 254 7.91 -44.16 18.16
N VAL A 255 7.41 -42.96 18.49
CA VAL A 255 5.97 -42.65 18.55
C VAL A 255 5.29 -42.98 17.22
N VAL A 256 5.78 -42.45 16.09
CA VAL A 256 5.13 -42.69 14.80
C VAL A 256 5.20 -44.17 14.39
N ALA A 257 6.29 -44.88 14.69
CA ALA A 257 6.45 -46.29 14.36
C ALA A 257 5.50 -47.20 15.17
N VAL A 258 5.36 -46.95 16.48
CA VAL A 258 4.44 -47.70 17.34
C VAL A 258 3.00 -47.38 16.96
N ARG A 259 2.67 -46.09 16.83
CA ARG A 259 1.34 -45.61 16.49
C ARG A 259 0.84 -46.17 15.17
N SER A 260 1.65 -46.08 14.11
CA SER A 260 1.23 -46.50 12.78
C SER A 260 0.97 -48.00 12.70
N ARG A 261 1.85 -48.81 13.33
CA ARG A 261 1.70 -50.27 13.41
C ARG A 261 0.48 -50.68 14.23
N ALA A 262 0.28 -50.04 15.38
CA ALA A 262 -0.86 -50.32 16.24
C ALA A 262 -2.18 -49.97 15.53
N GLN A 263 -2.28 -48.76 14.96
CA GLN A 263 -3.46 -48.32 14.20
C GLN A 263 -3.75 -49.17 12.96
N ALA A 264 -2.74 -49.74 12.30
CA ALA A 264 -2.98 -50.63 11.16
C ALA A 264 -3.78 -51.89 11.54
N LYS A 265 -3.74 -52.33 12.81
CA LYS A 265 -4.52 -53.49 13.30
C LYS A 265 -6.02 -53.20 13.44
N THR A 266 -6.43 -51.94 13.36
CA THR A 266 -7.83 -51.54 13.45
C THR A 266 -8.46 -51.33 12.07
N ALA A 267 -7.85 -51.86 11.00
CA ALA A 267 -8.46 -51.87 9.68
C ALA A 267 -9.82 -52.59 9.73
N GLY A 268 -10.82 -52.06 9.02
CA GLY A 268 -12.19 -52.59 9.01
C GLY A 268 -13.02 -52.24 10.26
N SER A 269 -12.50 -51.42 11.18
CA SER A 269 -13.24 -51.00 12.38
C SER A 269 -14.29 -49.90 12.12
N GLY A 270 -14.31 -49.33 10.92
CA GLY A 270 -15.27 -48.31 10.49
C GLY A 270 -14.70 -47.43 9.38
N ARG A 271 -15.45 -46.40 9.00
CA ARG A 271 -15.08 -45.44 7.97
C ARG A 271 -15.07 -44.03 8.54
N MET A 272 -14.56 -43.07 7.77
CA MET A 272 -14.56 -41.65 8.14
C MET A 272 -15.22 -40.79 7.04
N LEU A 273 -15.93 -39.75 7.46
CA LEU A 273 -16.65 -38.81 6.59
C LEU A 273 -16.21 -37.38 6.90
N ALA A 274 -15.66 -36.66 5.92
CA ALA A 274 -15.41 -35.23 6.07
C ALA A 274 -16.68 -34.46 5.69
N ALA A 275 -17.18 -33.59 6.58
CA ALA A 275 -18.43 -32.84 6.38
C ALA A 275 -18.24 -31.35 6.70
N ALA A 276 -18.87 -30.49 5.91
CA ALA A 276 -18.86 -29.04 6.10
C ALA A 276 -20.06 -28.57 6.95
N ILE A 277 -20.10 -29.04 8.20
CA ILE A 277 -21.17 -28.73 9.18
C ILE A 277 -20.57 -28.21 10.48
N ALA A 278 -21.38 -27.55 11.30
CA ALA A 278 -21.04 -27.24 12.68
C ALA A 278 -21.45 -28.39 13.62
N ALA A 279 -20.77 -28.51 14.76
CA ALA A 279 -20.98 -29.62 15.70
C ALA A 279 -22.38 -29.65 16.33
N ASP A 280 -22.99 -28.48 16.52
CA ASP A 280 -24.35 -28.30 17.06
C ASP A 280 -25.45 -28.76 16.09
N GLN A 281 -25.15 -28.88 14.79
CA GLN A 281 -26.09 -29.34 13.77
C GLN A 281 -26.20 -30.87 13.72
N LEU A 282 -25.15 -31.59 14.13
CA LEU A 282 -25.10 -33.05 14.02
C LEU A 282 -26.24 -33.77 14.77
N PRO A 283 -26.55 -33.44 16.04
CA PRO A 283 -27.64 -34.12 16.77
C PRO A 283 -29.00 -33.99 16.07
N GLN A 284 -29.30 -32.82 15.49
CA GLN A 284 -30.55 -32.58 14.79
C GLN A 284 -30.65 -33.40 13.50
N VAL A 285 -29.56 -33.54 12.76
CA VAL A 285 -29.52 -34.37 11.54
C VAL A 285 -29.68 -35.85 11.87
N LEU A 286 -29.04 -36.33 12.93
CA LEU A 286 -29.18 -37.72 13.38
C LEU A 286 -30.63 -38.03 13.77
N GLU A 287 -31.28 -37.13 14.52
CA GLU A 287 -32.70 -37.26 14.88
C GLU A 287 -33.61 -37.27 13.64
N GLN A 288 -33.41 -36.35 12.70
CA GLN A 288 -34.20 -36.26 11.45
C GLN A 288 -34.10 -37.54 10.61
N LEU A 289 -32.95 -38.20 10.60
CA LEU A 289 -32.69 -39.42 9.84
C LEU A 289 -33.01 -40.69 10.63
N ASN A 290 -33.50 -40.58 11.87
CA ASN A 290 -33.71 -41.69 12.80
C ASN A 290 -32.44 -42.54 13.02
N ILE A 291 -31.27 -41.90 13.04
CA ILE A 291 -29.98 -42.52 13.33
C ILE A 291 -29.71 -42.37 14.83
N PRO A 292 -29.38 -43.45 15.57
CA PRO A 292 -29.01 -43.36 16.98
C PRO A 292 -27.84 -42.40 17.21
N ALA A 293 -27.87 -41.65 18.32
CA ALA A 293 -26.85 -40.64 18.62
C ALA A 293 -25.42 -41.22 18.78
N ASP A 294 -25.31 -42.50 19.11
CA ASP A 294 -24.07 -43.27 19.27
C ASP A 294 -23.62 -44.00 17.99
N ALA A 295 -24.42 -43.95 16.90
CA ALA A 295 -24.09 -44.61 15.63
C ALA A 295 -22.93 -43.94 14.87
N CYS A 296 -22.60 -42.69 15.20
CA CYS A 296 -21.39 -42.02 14.72
C CYS A 296 -20.82 -41.08 15.79
N ALA A 297 -19.51 -40.86 15.75
CA ALA A 297 -18.82 -39.92 16.63
C ALA A 297 -18.08 -38.85 15.81
N ILE A 298 -17.72 -37.75 16.47
CA ILE A 298 -16.83 -36.74 15.89
C ILE A 298 -15.39 -37.18 16.13
N ALA A 299 -14.65 -37.45 15.07
CA ALA A 299 -13.22 -37.76 15.09
C ALA A 299 -12.33 -36.51 15.01
N GLY A 300 -12.87 -35.38 14.53
CA GLY A 300 -12.10 -34.14 14.42
C GLY A 300 -12.97 -32.90 14.25
N PHE A 301 -12.63 -31.87 15.02
CA PHE A 301 -13.10 -30.50 14.89
C PHE A 301 -12.07 -29.72 14.06
N ASN A 302 -12.18 -29.82 12.74
CA ASN A 302 -11.17 -29.26 11.82
C ASN A 302 -11.32 -27.75 11.64
N ALA A 303 -12.54 -27.24 11.65
CA ALA A 303 -12.85 -25.82 11.60
C ALA A 303 -14.28 -25.60 12.17
N PRO A 304 -14.72 -24.36 12.41
CA PRO A 304 -16.05 -24.09 12.98
C PRO A 304 -17.21 -24.70 12.19
N GLN A 305 -17.04 -24.88 10.88
CA GLN A 305 -17.98 -25.53 9.98
C GLN A 305 -17.32 -26.69 9.20
N SER A 306 -16.38 -27.40 9.83
CA SER A 306 -15.81 -28.60 9.22
C SER A 306 -15.48 -29.65 10.27
N LEU A 307 -16.16 -30.78 10.17
CA LEU A 307 -15.97 -31.93 11.03
C LEU A 307 -15.45 -33.12 10.23
N THR A 308 -14.79 -34.04 10.94
CA THR A 308 -14.63 -35.41 10.48
C THR A 308 -15.43 -36.31 11.40
N LEU A 309 -16.34 -37.07 10.82
CA LEU A 309 -17.16 -38.05 11.51
C LEU A 309 -16.60 -39.45 11.28
N VAL A 310 -16.91 -40.34 12.21
CA VAL A 310 -16.49 -41.74 12.20
C VAL A 310 -17.66 -42.63 12.60
N GLY A 311 -17.80 -43.78 11.95
CA GLY A 311 -18.90 -44.71 12.20
C GLY A 311 -18.95 -45.84 11.18
N GLU A 312 -20.04 -46.59 11.20
CA GLU A 312 -20.33 -47.63 10.20
C GLU A 312 -20.49 -46.99 8.80
N GLU A 313 -20.03 -47.68 7.76
CA GLU A 313 -20.12 -47.18 6.38
C GLU A 313 -21.56 -46.87 5.95
N SER A 314 -22.53 -47.70 6.34
CA SER A 314 -23.93 -47.50 5.98
C SER A 314 -24.48 -46.18 6.55
N VAL A 315 -24.20 -45.91 7.84
CA VAL A 315 -24.57 -44.68 8.54
C VAL A 315 -23.93 -43.45 7.89
N LEU A 316 -22.63 -43.52 7.61
CA LEU A 316 -21.92 -42.41 6.96
C LEU A 316 -22.39 -42.16 5.52
N CYS A 317 -22.76 -43.20 4.79
CA CYS A 317 -23.35 -43.08 3.45
C CYS A 317 -24.73 -42.40 3.50
N THR A 318 -25.56 -42.70 4.48
CA THR A 318 -26.85 -42.01 4.69
C THR A 318 -26.64 -40.53 4.98
N LEU A 319 -25.72 -40.19 5.88
CA LEU A 319 -25.35 -38.80 6.19
C LEU A 319 -24.79 -38.07 4.96
N ASN A 320 -23.89 -38.72 4.21
CA ASN A 320 -23.33 -38.17 2.98
C ASN A 320 -24.44 -37.84 1.96
N THR A 321 -25.35 -38.77 1.72
CA THR A 321 -26.47 -38.59 0.78
C THR A 321 -27.39 -37.46 1.21
N HIS A 322 -27.70 -37.36 2.49
CA HIS A 322 -28.52 -36.27 3.04
C HIS A 322 -27.89 -34.90 2.80
N TRP A 323 -26.59 -34.73 3.12
CA TRP A 323 -25.91 -33.46 2.91
C TRP A 323 -25.67 -33.12 1.45
N GLU A 324 -25.36 -34.10 0.60
CA GLU A 324 -25.27 -33.91 -0.84
C GLU A 324 -26.59 -33.38 -1.42
N GLN A 325 -27.74 -33.92 -1.00
CA GLN A 325 -29.06 -33.44 -1.40
C GLN A 325 -29.37 -32.02 -0.89
N ALA A 326 -28.81 -31.65 0.27
CA ALA A 326 -28.93 -30.32 0.85
C ALA A 326 -27.91 -29.31 0.29
N GLY A 327 -27.03 -29.72 -0.64
CA GLY A 327 -25.97 -28.87 -1.19
C GLY A 327 -24.82 -28.58 -0.19
N VAL A 328 -24.72 -29.36 0.89
CA VAL A 328 -23.66 -29.27 1.89
C VAL A 328 -22.54 -30.25 1.52
N PHE A 329 -21.29 -29.79 1.58
CA PHE A 329 -20.15 -30.67 1.27
C PHE A 329 -20.03 -31.80 2.30
N ALA A 330 -20.09 -33.03 1.82
CA ALA A 330 -19.74 -34.23 2.55
C ALA A 330 -18.94 -35.15 1.61
N ARG A 331 -17.95 -35.86 2.14
CA ARG A 331 -17.15 -36.81 1.36
C ARG A 331 -16.67 -37.94 2.22
N LEU A 332 -17.05 -39.17 1.85
CA LEU A 332 -16.51 -40.37 2.46
C LEU A 332 -15.01 -40.46 2.14
N LEU A 333 -14.19 -40.65 3.17
CA LEU A 333 -12.75 -40.78 3.02
C LEU A 333 -12.43 -42.21 2.60
N ASP A 334 -11.45 -42.34 1.71
CA ASP A 334 -10.95 -43.65 1.26
C ASP A 334 -9.97 -44.23 2.29
N LEU A 335 -10.50 -44.49 3.48
CA LEU A 335 -9.79 -44.99 4.65
C LEU A 335 -10.68 -46.03 5.33
N ASP A 336 -10.15 -47.23 5.51
CA ASP A 336 -10.84 -48.34 6.17
C ASP A 336 -10.57 -48.36 7.69
N TYR A 337 -10.71 -47.20 8.32
CA TYR A 337 -10.36 -47.00 9.73
C TYR A 337 -11.34 -46.07 10.43
N ALA A 338 -11.49 -46.26 11.74
CA ALA A 338 -12.26 -45.40 12.62
C ALA A 338 -11.35 -44.62 13.60
N PHE A 339 -10.39 -43.84 13.08
CA PHE A 339 -9.45 -43.08 13.91
C PHE A 339 -10.14 -42.08 14.85
N HIS A 340 -9.49 -41.77 15.98
CA HIS A 340 -9.99 -40.79 16.96
C HIS A 340 -11.37 -41.15 17.54
N SER A 341 -11.58 -42.45 17.79
CA SER A 341 -12.83 -42.99 18.31
C SER A 341 -12.61 -44.20 19.22
N GLU A 342 -13.68 -44.70 19.84
CA GLU A 342 -13.67 -45.90 20.67
C GLU A 342 -13.13 -47.14 19.97
N ALA A 343 -13.17 -47.19 18.63
CA ALA A 343 -12.57 -48.24 17.83
C ALA A 343 -11.05 -48.40 18.05
N MET A 344 -10.38 -47.38 18.61
CA MET A 344 -8.96 -47.45 18.95
C MET A 344 -8.68 -48.14 20.30
N THR A 345 -9.69 -48.38 21.14
CA THR A 345 -9.52 -49.00 22.47
C THR A 345 -8.69 -50.29 22.47
N PRO A 346 -8.83 -51.21 21.49
CA PRO A 346 -8.06 -52.45 21.46
C PRO A 346 -6.54 -52.27 21.37
N ILE A 347 -6.05 -51.09 20.96
CA ILE A 347 -4.61 -50.82 20.78
C ILE A 347 -3.98 -50.01 21.92
N ALA A 348 -4.74 -49.70 22.97
CA ALA A 348 -4.29 -48.90 24.11
C ALA A 348 -3.06 -49.50 24.81
N GLU A 349 -3.14 -50.78 25.18
CA GLU A 349 -2.06 -51.48 25.89
C GLU A 349 -0.77 -51.53 25.05
N GLU A 350 -0.89 -51.74 23.73
CA GLU A 350 0.26 -51.78 22.83
C GLU A 350 0.96 -50.42 22.75
N ILE A 351 0.19 -49.33 22.64
CA ILE A 351 0.76 -47.97 22.61
C ILE A 351 1.42 -47.65 23.94
N GLN A 352 0.70 -47.85 25.04
CA GLN A 352 1.19 -47.50 26.38
C GLN A 352 2.47 -48.28 26.74
N THR A 353 2.51 -49.58 26.45
CA THR A 353 3.67 -50.43 26.76
C THR A 353 4.90 -50.04 25.95
N HIS A 354 4.76 -49.84 24.63
CA HIS A 354 5.91 -49.57 23.77
C HIS A 354 6.40 -48.12 23.83
N LEU A 355 5.63 -47.21 24.42
CA LEU A 355 5.99 -45.81 24.62
C LEU A 355 6.30 -45.45 26.08
N ALA A 356 6.24 -46.41 27.01
CA ALA A 356 6.51 -46.18 28.44
C ALA A 356 7.89 -45.57 28.74
N GLY A 357 8.87 -45.75 27.83
CA GLY A 357 10.23 -45.23 27.96
C GLY A 357 10.46 -43.83 27.39
N LEU A 358 9.44 -43.15 26.87
CA LEU A 358 9.57 -41.78 26.35
C LEU A 358 10.05 -40.83 27.44
N ALA A 359 10.89 -39.87 27.07
CA ALA A 359 11.38 -38.82 27.96
C ALA A 359 11.06 -37.41 27.43
N PRO A 360 9.77 -37.01 27.40
CA PRO A 360 9.37 -35.68 26.94
C PRO A 360 9.93 -34.59 27.84
N LYS A 361 10.07 -33.39 27.29
CA LYS A 361 10.64 -32.22 27.97
C LYS A 361 9.84 -30.97 27.66
N ALA A 362 10.06 -29.92 28.44
CA ALA A 362 9.55 -28.61 28.13
C ALA A 362 10.06 -28.14 26.76
N GLY A 363 9.15 -27.66 25.91
CA GLY A 363 9.48 -27.17 24.57
C GLY A 363 10.37 -25.93 24.59
N THR A 364 11.15 -25.75 23.54
CA THR A 364 11.93 -24.53 23.27
C THR A 364 11.13 -23.43 22.57
N ALA A 365 9.93 -23.77 22.09
CA ALA A 365 8.95 -22.89 21.46
C ALA A 365 7.53 -23.29 21.88
N ALA A 366 6.54 -22.43 21.61
CA ALA A 366 5.15 -22.72 21.96
C ALA A 366 4.65 -23.97 21.21
N PHE A 367 4.04 -24.90 21.94
CA PHE A 367 3.40 -26.08 21.36
C PHE A 367 1.93 -26.08 21.75
N VAL A 368 1.04 -26.12 20.76
CA VAL A 368 -0.41 -26.18 20.98
C VAL A 368 -0.89 -27.56 20.60
N SER A 369 -1.43 -28.26 21.59
CA SER A 369 -1.95 -29.63 21.48
C SER A 369 -3.29 -29.64 20.77
N THR A 370 -3.48 -30.53 19.81
CA THR A 370 -4.80 -30.80 19.21
C THR A 370 -5.56 -31.90 19.94
N VAL A 371 -4.98 -32.50 20.99
CA VAL A 371 -5.73 -33.36 21.92
C VAL A 371 -6.57 -32.50 22.86
N THR A 372 -5.98 -31.42 23.37
CA THR A 372 -6.61 -30.51 24.36
C THR A 372 -7.14 -29.21 23.75
N GLY A 373 -6.69 -28.84 22.55
CA GLY A 373 -7.01 -27.57 21.90
C GLY A 373 -6.31 -26.35 22.52
N ALA A 374 -5.31 -26.56 23.38
CA ALA A 374 -4.66 -25.51 24.17
C ALA A 374 -3.14 -25.59 24.16
N LEU A 375 -2.49 -24.52 24.64
CA LEU A 375 -1.04 -24.50 24.86
C LEU A 375 -0.65 -25.60 25.84
N HIS A 376 0.44 -26.30 25.54
CA HIS A 376 0.91 -27.44 26.31
C HIS A 376 2.43 -27.34 26.54
N SER A 377 2.89 -27.61 27.77
CA SER A 377 4.29 -27.40 28.16
C SER A 377 5.26 -28.36 27.46
N GLY A 378 4.80 -29.56 27.13
CA GLY A 378 5.57 -30.60 26.43
C GLY A 378 6.07 -31.74 27.34
N GLU A 379 6.15 -31.50 28.64
CA GLU A 379 6.70 -32.47 29.63
C GLU A 379 5.83 -33.71 29.80
N THR A 380 4.53 -33.59 29.54
CA THR A 380 3.55 -34.68 29.66
C THR A 380 3.18 -35.29 28.31
N LEU A 381 4.02 -35.16 27.27
CA LEU A 381 3.81 -35.86 25.98
C LEU A 381 4.27 -37.32 26.05
N ASP A 382 3.85 -38.02 27.11
CA ASP A 382 4.22 -39.38 27.45
C ASP A 382 3.32 -40.42 26.75
N ALA A 383 3.44 -41.68 27.15
CA ALA A 383 2.66 -42.78 26.59
C ALA A 383 1.14 -42.60 26.72
N GLU A 384 0.67 -41.99 27.82
CA GLU A 384 -0.75 -41.73 28.06
C GLU A 384 -1.25 -40.62 27.12
N TYR A 385 -0.45 -39.56 26.94
CA TYR A 385 -0.77 -38.53 25.96
C TYR A 385 -0.90 -39.08 24.53
N TRP A 386 0.05 -39.90 24.09
CA TRP A 386 0.00 -40.46 22.72
C TRP A 386 -1.12 -41.48 22.54
N TRP A 387 -1.54 -42.16 23.61
CA TRP A 387 -2.78 -42.93 23.63
C TRP A 387 -4.00 -42.02 23.39
N HIS A 388 -4.13 -40.92 24.13
CA HIS A 388 -5.19 -39.93 23.89
C HIS A 388 -5.11 -39.28 22.52
N ASN A 389 -3.93 -39.00 21.97
CA ASN A 389 -3.78 -38.47 20.61
C ASN A 389 -4.40 -39.40 19.54
N VAL A 390 -4.32 -40.72 19.74
CA VAL A 390 -4.90 -41.70 18.83
C VAL A 390 -6.40 -41.87 19.06
N ARG A 391 -6.86 -41.79 20.31
CA ARG A 391 -8.22 -42.11 20.75
C ARG A 391 -9.19 -40.93 20.72
N GLU A 392 -8.75 -39.75 21.12
CA GLU A 392 -9.62 -38.58 21.30
C GLU A 392 -9.80 -37.80 19.99
N PRO A 393 -10.94 -37.09 19.84
CA PRO A 393 -11.19 -36.22 18.69
C PRO A 393 -10.13 -35.13 18.54
N VAL A 394 -9.71 -34.86 17.31
CA VAL A 394 -8.72 -33.81 17.02
C VAL A 394 -9.36 -32.42 17.16
N GLN A 395 -8.93 -31.65 18.17
CA GLN A 395 -9.35 -30.26 18.46
C GLN A 395 -8.59 -29.22 17.62
N PHE A 396 -8.48 -29.43 16.31
CA PHE A 396 -7.66 -28.58 15.43
C PHE A 396 -8.18 -27.13 15.36
N SER A 397 -9.49 -26.93 15.24
CA SER A 397 -10.10 -25.59 15.22
C SER A 397 -9.77 -24.80 16.48
N GLN A 398 -9.81 -25.45 17.64
CA GLN A 398 -9.51 -24.81 18.92
C GLN A 398 -8.01 -24.48 19.04
N ALA A 399 -7.14 -25.39 18.60
CA ALA A 399 -5.70 -25.16 18.55
C ALA A 399 -5.32 -23.97 17.64
N ILE A 400 -5.93 -23.83 16.46
CA ILE A 400 -5.69 -22.68 15.60
C ILE A 400 -6.21 -21.38 16.23
N SER A 401 -7.36 -21.43 16.91
CA SER A 401 -7.90 -20.27 17.64
C SER A 401 -6.95 -19.84 18.76
N ALA A 402 -6.40 -20.79 19.53
CA ALA A 402 -5.39 -20.51 20.55
C ALA A 402 -4.12 -19.88 19.94
N LEU A 403 -3.65 -20.35 18.78
CA LEU A 403 -2.50 -19.75 18.09
C LEU A 403 -2.79 -18.32 17.60
N ILE A 404 -3.99 -18.05 17.10
CA ILE A 404 -4.41 -16.69 16.70
C ILE A 404 -4.45 -15.76 17.92
N GLN A 405 -4.97 -16.24 19.06
CA GLN A 405 -5.01 -15.50 20.32
C GLN A 405 -3.61 -15.23 20.89
N GLU A 406 -2.65 -16.15 20.66
CA GLU A 406 -1.22 -15.95 20.90
C GLU A 406 -0.57 -14.94 19.94
N GLY A 407 -1.31 -14.45 18.94
CA GLY A 407 -0.85 -13.44 17.98
C GLY A 407 -0.18 -14.01 16.74
N CYS A 408 -0.31 -15.32 16.47
CA CYS A 408 0.15 -15.91 15.21
C CYS A 408 -0.72 -15.43 14.05
N THR A 409 -0.09 -14.82 13.04
CA THR A 409 -0.78 -14.31 11.84
C THR A 409 -0.19 -14.89 10.55
N LEU A 410 0.89 -15.66 10.66
CA LEU A 410 1.50 -16.43 9.58
C LEU A 410 1.49 -17.92 9.97
N PHE A 411 0.84 -18.75 9.16
CA PHE A 411 0.78 -20.19 9.32
C PHE A 411 1.49 -20.86 8.15
N VAL A 412 2.48 -21.67 8.43
CA VAL A 412 3.23 -22.43 7.41
C VAL A 412 2.84 -23.89 7.52
N GLU A 413 2.16 -24.40 6.49
CA GLU A 413 1.78 -25.79 6.43
C GLU A 413 2.98 -26.63 5.96
N VAL A 414 3.50 -27.44 6.87
CA VAL A 414 4.63 -28.34 6.66
C VAL A 414 4.09 -29.73 6.35
N SER A 415 3.94 -30.01 5.06
CA SER A 415 3.39 -31.26 4.55
C SER A 415 3.84 -31.52 3.10
N PRO A 416 3.81 -32.78 2.63
CA PRO A 416 4.04 -33.10 1.21
C PRO A 416 2.88 -32.65 0.31
N HIS A 417 1.70 -32.39 0.88
CA HIS A 417 0.56 -31.80 0.18
C HIS A 417 -0.30 -30.96 1.11
N ALA A 418 -0.66 -29.77 0.63
CA ALA A 418 -1.46 -28.78 1.34
C ALA A 418 -2.94 -29.17 1.48
N ILE A 419 -3.33 -29.70 2.65
CA ILE A 419 -4.72 -30.09 2.96
C ILE A 419 -5.34 -29.23 4.07
N LEU A 420 -4.55 -28.50 4.85
CA LEU A 420 -5.04 -27.70 5.99
C LEU A 420 -5.43 -26.26 5.62
N GLN A 421 -5.05 -25.79 4.43
CA GLN A 421 -5.25 -24.40 3.99
C GLN A 421 -6.69 -23.91 4.18
N ARG A 422 -7.69 -24.75 3.83
CA ARG A 422 -9.11 -24.40 3.99
C ARG A 422 -9.50 -24.25 5.45
N TYR A 423 -9.04 -25.16 6.32
CA TYR A 423 -9.34 -25.13 7.74
C TYR A 423 -8.74 -23.89 8.41
N LEU A 424 -7.49 -23.56 8.08
CA LEU A 424 -6.82 -22.35 8.56
C LEU A 424 -7.58 -21.08 8.16
N ALA A 425 -8.05 -21.00 6.90
CA ALA A 425 -8.84 -19.86 6.42
C ALA A 425 -10.18 -19.73 7.17
N GLN A 426 -10.90 -20.84 7.37
CA GLN A 426 -12.18 -20.85 8.10
C GLN A 426 -12.02 -20.46 9.58
N CYS A 427 -10.97 -20.94 10.25
CA CYS A 427 -10.68 -20.54 11.64
C CYS A 427 -10.36 -19.03 11.72
N ALA A 428 -9.56 -18.51 10.79
CA ALA A 428 -9.22 -17.09 10.75
C ALA A 428 -10.43 -16.18 10.49
N GLU A 429 -11.34 -16.60 9.59
CA GLU A 429 -12.59 -15.89 9.34
C GLU A 429 -13.48 -15.87 10.59
N HIS A 430 -13.57 -16.98 11.32
CA HIS A 430 -14.33 -17.08 12.56
C HIS A 430 -13.79 -16.17 13.67
N GLU A 431 -12.46 -16.15 13.85
CA GLU A 431 -11.78 -15.27 14.80
C GLU A 431 -11.76 -13.80 14.33
N LYS A 432 -12.17 -13.53 13.09
CA LYS A 432 -12.15 -12.19 12.46
C LYS A 432 -10.74 -11.57 12.45
N VAL A 433 -9.72 -12.41 12.32
CA VAL A 433 -8.31 -12.01 12.23
C VAL A 433 -7.79 -12.36 10.85
N ALA A 434 -7.22 -11.37 10.16
CA ALA A 434 -6.54 -11.64 8.90
C ALA A 434 -5.26 -12.45 9.17
N VAL A 435 -5.15 -13.63 8.55
CA VAL A 435 -3.95 -14.47 8.62
C VAL A 435 -3.47 -14.83 7.22
N ARG A 436 -2.21 -15.25 7.11
CA ARG A 436 -1.65 -15.85 5.89
C ARG A 436 -1.30 -17.30 6.15
N ALA A 437 -1.92 -18.22 5.40
CA ALA A 437 -1.55 -19.63 5.36
C ALA A 437 -0.72 -19.90 4.11
N LEU A 438 0.45 -20.53 4.26
CA LEU A 438 1.40 -20.82 3.19
C LEU A 438 1.80 -22.29 3.22
N PRO A 439 1.59 -23.06 2.14
CA PRO A 439 2.09 -24.43 2.05
C PRO A 439 3.53 -24.47 1.54
N ILE A 440 4.32 -25.43 2.05
CA ILE A 440 5.70 -25.64 1.59
C ILE A 440 5.79 -26.57 0.38
N ALA A 441 4.85 -27.51 0.21
CA ALA A 441 4.78 -28.37 -0.94
C ALA A 441 3.32 -28.67 -1.33
N ARG A 442 3.12 -29.08 -2.59
CA ARG A 442 1.84 -29.56 -3.11
C ARG A 442 2.09 -30.83 -3.91
N GLN A 443 1.05 -31.65 -4.07
CA GLN A 443 1.10 -32.84 -4.91
C GLN A 443 1.55 -32.46 -6.32
N ASN A 444 2.57 -33.16 -6.84
CA ASN A 444 3.21 -32.90 -8.13
C ASN A 444 3.91 -31.53 -8.27
N ALA A 445 4.07 -30.77 -7.19
CA ALA A 445 4.80 -29.49 -7.15
C ALA A 445 5.68 -29.46 -5.90
N ASP A 446 6.68 -30.35 -5.91
CA ASP A 446 7.66 -30.57 -4.86
C ASP A 446 9.10 -30.59 -5.40
N SER A 447 9.34 -30.00 -6.59
CA SER A 447 10.70 -29.79 -7.09
C SER A 447 11.45 -28.81 -6.18
N TRP A 448 12.78 -28.75 -6.31
CA TRP A 448 13.57 -27.73 -5.61
C TRP A 448 13.08 -26.33 -5.93
N LEU A 449 12.65 -26.08 -7.17
CA LEU A 449 12.14 -24.78 -7.52
C LEU A 449 10.86 -24.46 -6.75
N ASP A 450 9.85 -25.35 -6.78
CA ASP A 450 8.55 -25.14 -6.13
C ASP A 450 8.74 -24.88 -4.63
N VAL A 451 9.51 -25.74 -3.98
CA VAL A 451 9.79 -25.63 -2.54
C VAL A 451 10.61 -24.37 -2.26
N SER A 452 11.60 -24.03 -3.08
CA SER A 452 12.38 -22.81 -2.87
C SER A 452 11.57 -21.52 -3.05
N GLU A 453 10.58 -21.51 -3.94
CA GLU A 453 9.65 -20.38 -4.09
C GLU A 453 8.72 -20.27 -2.87
N ALA A 454 8.25 -21.40 -2.32
CA ALA A 454 7.48 -21.43 -1.08
C ALA A 454 8.31 -20.92 0.13
N LEU A 455 9.54 -21.39 0.28
CA LEU A 455 10.48 -20.93 1.31
C LEU A 455 10.74 -19.42 1.19
N LEU A 456 10.97 -18.95 -0.03
CA LEU A 456 11.16 -17.53 -0.29
C LEU A 456 9.90 -16.72 0.06
N ARG A 457 8.71 -17.22 -0.26
CA ARG A 457 7.46 -16.56 0.10
C ARG A 457 7.33 -16.43 1.61
N VAL A 458 7.61 -17.48 2.37
CA VAL A 458 7.60 -17.45 3.85
C VAL A 458 8.59 -16.41 4.37
N ARG A 459 9.80 -16.36 3.82
CA ARG A 459 10.81 -15.36 4.19
C ARG A 459 10.35 -13.94 3.89
N LEU A 460 9.70 -13.70 2.75
CA LEU A 460 9.14 -12.39 2.44
C LEU A 460 8.06 -11.98 3.43
N HIS A 461 7.35 -12.91 4.08
CA HIS A 461 6.42 -12.57 5.16
C HIS A 461 7.12 -12.30 6.50
N GLN A 462 8.11 -13.12 6.89
CA GLN A 462 8.85 -12.94 8.15
C GLN A 462 9.78 -11.71 8.14
N GLY A 463 10.22 -11.27 6.96
CA GLY A 463 11.25 -10.25 6.79
C GLY A 463 12.62 -10.86 6.55
N PHE A 464 13.59 -10.01 6.22
CA PHE A 464 14.95 -10.44 5.90
C PHE A 464 15.92 -9.93 6.96
N ASP A 465 16.62 -10.87 7.61
CA ASP A 465 17.65 -10.51 8.57
C ASP A 465 18.85 -9.88 7.85
N ALA A 466 19.09 -8.59 8.12
CA ALA A 466 20.24 -7.85 7.62
C ALA A 466 21.58 -8.47 8.06
N ALA A 467 21.59 -9.29 9.13
CA ALA A 467 22.77 -10.01 9.58
C ALA A 467 23.22 -11.13 8.62
N LEU A 468 22.38 -11.57 7.69
CA LEU A 468 22.77 -12.51 6.62
C LEU A 468 23.64 -11.84 5.55
N THR A 469 23.69 -10.51 5.55
CA THR A 469 24.51 -9.70 4.65
C THR A 469 25.49 -8.83 5.44
N LYS A 470 26.28 -9.44 6.34
CA LYS A 470 27.36 -8.78 7.10
C LYS A 470 28.47 -8.12 6.24
N LYS A 471 28.36 -8.11 4.92
CA LYS A 471 29.35 -7.52 4.01
C LYS A 471 28.99 -6.06 3.73
N LYS A 472 29.87 -5.12 4.10
CA LYS A 472 29.74 -3.69 3.75
C LYS A 472 29.52 -3.51 2.24
N THR A 473 28.33 -3.11 1.80
CA THR A 473 28.05 -2.86 0.37
C THR A 473 28.16 -1.36 0.09
N PRO A 474 28.84 -0.94 -1.00
CA PRO A 474 28.87 0.47 -1.38
C PRO A 474 27.44 1.00 -1.56
N PHE A 475 27.22 2.26 -1.18
CA PHE A 475 25.95 2.91 -1.45
C PHE A 475 25.78 3.06 -2.96
N MET A 476 24.57 2.79 -3.46
CA MET A 476 24.20 3.06 -4.83
C MET A 476 22.89 3.82 -4.91
N ASP A 477 22.83 4.77 -5.84
CA ASP A 477 21.58 5.43 -6.17
C ASP A 477 20.73 4.47 -7.02
N LEU A 478 19.71 3.88 -6.39
CA LEU A 478 18.76 2.97 -7.04
C LEU A 478 17.54 3.75 -7.56
N PRO A 479 16.73 3.18 -8.47
CA PRO A 479 15.55 3.85 -8.99
C PRO A 479 14.66 4.42 -7.89
N LYS A 480 14.13 5.62 -8.14
CA LYS A 480 13.19 6.30 -7.22
C LYS A 480 11.86 5.54 -7.18
N TYR A 481 11.13 5.68 -6.08
CA TYR A 481 9.81 5.09 -5.93
C TYR A 481 8.82 5.66 -6.97
N PRO A 482 8.18 4.83 -7.81
CA PRO A 482 7.20 5.30 -8.78
C PRO A 482 5.87 5.58 -8.10
N TRP A 483 5.58 6.85 -7.82
CA TRP A 483 4.32 7.27 -7.21
C TRP A 483 3.14 7.10 -8.18
N ILE A 484 2.08 6.44 -7.72
CA ILE A 484 0.75 6.54 -8.36
C ILE A 484 0.21 7.92 -7.99
N ARG A 485 0.25 8.85 -8.94
CA ARG A 485 -0.13 10.24 -8.71
C ARG A 485 -1.64 10.38 -8.86
N GLN A 486 -2.30 10.81 -7.79
CA GLN A 486 -3.68 11.28 -7.80
C GLN A 486 -3.72 12.76 -7.39
N ARG A 487 -4.63 13.52 -7.99
CA ARG A 487 -4.77 14.95 -7.71
C ARG A 487 -5.53 15.13 -6.39
N TYR A 488 -4.83 15.55 -5.35
CA TYR A 488 -5.42 15.95 -4.07
C TYR A 488 -5.24 17.46 -3.88
N TRP A 489 -6.17 18.24 -4.42
CA TRP A 489 -6.22 19.70 -4.29
C TRP A 489 -7.60 20.11 -3.76
N MET A 490 -7.66 21.16 -2.95
CA MET A 490 -8.94 21.80 -2.62
C MET A 490 -9.44 22.53 -3.86
N GLU A 491 -10.63 22.19 -4.31
CA GLU A 491 -11.25 22.82 -5.48
C GLU A 491 -11.74 24.22 -5.11
N GLU A 492 -11.69 25.15 -6.07
CA GLU A 492 -12.36 26.43 -5.93
C GLU A 492 -13.87 26.19 -5.81
N THR A 493 -14.49 26.81 -4.82
CA THR A 493 -15.94 26.68 -4.56
C THR A 493 -16.63 28.00 -4.87
N SER A 494 -17.94 27.99 -5.04
CA SER A 494 -18.75 29.21 -5.19
C SER A 494 -18.61 30.19 -4.02
N GLU A 495 -18.18 29.69 -2.87
CA GLU A 495 -17.96 30.45 -1.63
C GLU A 495 -16.49 30.94 -1.48
N GLY A 496 -15.62 30.63 -2.45
CA GLY A 496 -14.22 31.03 -2.44
C GLY A 496 -14.03 32.51 -2.78
N TYR A 497 -13.47 33.29 -1.86
CA TYR A 497 -13.24 34.74 -2.04
C TYR A 497 -12.18 35.11 -3.11
N ASN A 498 -11.48 34.13 -3.70
CA ASN A 498 -10.45 34.31 -4.74
C ASN A 498 -9.47 35.48 -4.48
N LEU A 499 -9.07 35.67 -3.21
CA LEU A 499 -8.24 36.81 -2.77
C LEU A 499 -6.88 36.89 -3.48
N ILE A 500 -6.38 35.76 -3.97
CA ILE A 500 -5.08 35.65 -4.66
C ILE A 500 -5.23 35.94 -6.17
N SER A 501 -6.44 35.83 -6.72
CA SER A 501 -6.72 35.82 -8.17
C SER A 501 -7.61 36.98 -8.64
N ARG A 502 -7.69 38.09 -7.89
CA ARG A 502 -8.51 39.25 -8.31
C ARG A 502 -7.90 39.94 -9.54
N GLU A 503 -8.67 40.04 -10.62
CA GLU A 503 -8.27 40.74 -11.84
C GLU A 503 -8.65 42.23 -11.79
N ARG A 504 -7.68 43.11 -12.10
CA ARG A 504 -7.90 44.56 -12.20
C ARG A 504 -8.39 44.89 -13.60
N VAL A 505 -9.63 45.35 -13.73
CA VAL A 505 -10.27 45.60 -15.04
C VAL A 505 -9.85 46.92 -15.68
N HIS A 506 -9.45 47.94 -14.89
CA HIS A 506 -8.96 49.21 -15.42
C HIS A 506 -8.08 49.97 -14.41
N PRO A 507 -7.04 50.72 -14.83
CA PRO A 507 -6.18 51.49 -13.93
C PRO A 507 -6.92 52.53 -13.07
N LEU A 508 -8.01 53.12 -13.59
CA LEU A 508 -8.84 54.08 -12.84
C LEU A 508 -10.04 53.44 -12.15
N LEU A 509 -10.66 52.40 -12.74
CA LEU A 509 -11.88 51.78 -12.20
C LEU A 509 -11.60 50.73 -11.12
N GLY A 510 -10.47 50.02 -11.21
CA GLY A 510 -10.03 49.05 -10.21
C GLY A 510 -10.63 47.66 -10.41
N TYR A 511 -11.23 47.12 -9.37
CA TYR A 511 -11.72 45.74 -9.26
C TYR A 511 -13.24 45.71 -9.10
N PRO A 512 -13.96 44.77 -9.72
CA PRO A 512 -15.38 44.57 -9.45
C PRO A 512 -15.62 44.13 -8.00
N LEU A 513 -16.75 44.55 -7.45
CA LEU A 513 -17.23 44.13 -6.13
C LEU A 513 -18.25 43.01 -6.27
N THR A 514 -17.95 41.86 -5.67
CA THR A 514 -18.83 40.68 -5.72
C THR A 514 -20.14 40.92 -4.97
N GLU A 515 -20.08 41.63 -3.83
CA GLU A 515 -21.28 41.94 -3.02
C GLU A 515 -22.18 43.05 -3.60
N ALA A 516 -21.75 43.75 -4.65
CA ALA A 516 -22.47 44.90 -5.20
C ALA A 516 -22.39 44.91 -6.74
N PRO A 517 -23.47 44.52 -7.46
CA PRO A 517 -23.46 44.52 -8.92
C PRO A 517 -23.23 45.93 -9.47
N LEU A 518 -22.59 46.01 -10.64
CA LEU A 518 -22.24 47.26 -11.32
C LEU A 518 -21.49 48.25 -10.41
N SER A 519 -20.65 47.73 -9.52
CA SER A 519 -19.83 48.52 -8.60
C SER A 519 -18.38 48.06 -8.66
N TRP A 520 -17.47 49.02 -8.64
CA TRP A 520 -16.03 48.78 -8.66
C TRP A 520 -15.35 49.64 -7.60
N GLU A 521 -14.26 49.10 -7.05
CA GLU A 521 -13.39 49.82 -6.14
C GLU A 521 -11.95 49.83 -6.61
N ASN A 522 -11.31 50.99 -6.41
CA ASN A 522 -9.90 51.18 -6.69
C ASN A 522 -9.24 51.99 -5.58
N VAL A 523 -7.91 51.95 -5.57
CA VAL A 523 -7.10 52.88 -4.79
C VAL A 523 -6.30 53.72 -5.76
N LEU A 524 -6.56 55.03 -5.80
CA LEU A 524 -5.76 55.97 -6.57
C LEU A 524 -4.77 56.69 -5.66
N ASP A 525 -3.56 56.80 -6.16
CA ASP A 525 -2.43 57.43 -5.51
C ASP A 525 -1.54 58.03 -6.59
N VAL A 526 -1.06 59.24 -6.37
CA VAL A 526 -0.14 59.92 -7.29
C VAL A 526 1.23 59.26 -7.33
N GLU A 527 1.62 58.47 -6.32
CA GLU A 527 2.85 57.66 -6.36
C GLU A 527 2.69 56.42 -7.28
N VAL A 528 1.48 55.85 -7.33
CA VAL A 528 1.17 54.67 -8.15
C VAL A 528 0.81 55.05 -9.58
N LEU A 529 0.17 56.21 -9.78
CA LEU A 529 -0.15 56.81 -11.08
C LEU A 529 0.50 58.21 -11.19
N PRO A 530 1.82 58.30 -11.44
CA PRO A 530 2.58 59.56 -11.42
C PRO A 530 2.04 60.63 -12.34
N TYR A 531 1.42 60.25 -13.46
CA TYR A 531 0.86 61.21 -14.39
C TYR A 531 -0.24 62.08 -13.75
N LEU A 532 -0.98 61.58 -12.75
CA LEU A 532 -2.00 62.36 -12.05
C LEU A 532 -1.41 63.59 -11.34
N ALA A 533 -0.14 63.55 -10.93
CA ALA A 533 0.54 64.67 -10.30
C ALA A 533 0.74 65.88 -11.23
N ASP A 534 0.63 65.66 -12.55
CA ASP A 534 0.75 66.72 -13.56
C ASP A 534 -0.56 67.48 -13.77
N HIS A 535 -1.68 67.07 -13.18
CA HIS A 535 -2.94 67.84 -13.24
C HIS A 535 -3.10 68.71 -11.99
N GLN A 536 -2.47 69.89 -12.01
CA GLN A 536 -2.49 70.82 -10.89
C GLN A 536 -3.37 72.04 -11.17
N VAL A 537 -4.24 72.35 -10.20
CA VAL A 537 -5.15 73.50 -10.23
C VAL A 537 -4.97 74.26 -8.92
N ASP A 538 -4.63 75.55 -9.00
CA ASP A 538 -4.34 76.45 -7.87
C ASP A 538 -3.35 75.84 -6.85
N GLY A 539 -2.35 75.11 -7.35
CA GLY A 539 -1.31 74.49 -6.53
C GLY A 539 -1.69 73.15 -5.88
N ALA A 540 -2.92 72.66 -6.08
CA ALA A 540 -3.36 71.34 -5.61
C ALA A 540 -3.38 70.32 -6.76
N VAL A 541 -3.01 69.07 -6.48
CA VAL A 541 -3.18 67.96 -7.43
C VAL A 541 -4.63 67.50 -7.38
N VAL A 542 -5.35 67.65 -8.49
CA VAL A 542 -6.79 67.37 -8.58
C VAL A 542 -7.01 66.31 -9.64
N LEU A 543 -7.89 65.33 -9.38
CA LEU A 543 -8.28 64.36 -10.39
C LEU A 543 -8.89 65.08 -11.61
N PRO A 544 -8.39 64.86 -12.84
CA PRO A 544 -8.89 65.55 -14.02
C PRO A 544 -10.36 65.26 -14.27
N GLY A 545 -11.10 66.26 -14.77
CA GLY A 545 -12.49 66.06 -15.21
C GLY A 545 -12.66 64.89 -16.19
N ALA A 546 -11.69 64.75 -17.11
CA ALA A 546 -11.64 63.65 -18.08
C ALA A 546 -11.48 62.26 -17.44
N ALA A 547 -10.90 62.16 -16.24
CA ALA A 547 -10.79 60.88 -15.55
C ALA A 547 -12.16 60.39 -15.03
N TYR A 548 -13.03 61.29 -14.57
CA TYR A 548 -14.41 60.91 -14.20
C TYR A 548 -15.20 60.42 -15.42
N VAL A 549 -15.00 61.06 -16.58
CA VAL A 549 -15.58 60.63 -17.87
C VAL A 549 -15.11 59.21 -18.20
N GLU A 550 -13.79 58.97 -18.18
CA GLU A 550 -13.20 57.66 -18.46
C GLU A 550 -13.73 56.59 -17.51
N MET A 551 -13.78 56.88 -16.20
CA MET A 551 -14.30 55.95 -15.20
C MET A 551 -15.76 55.57 -15.44
N ALA A 552 -16.62 56.53 -15.82
CA ALA A 552 -18.02 56.27 -16.13
C ALA A 552 -18.19 55.46 -17.43
N LEU A 553 -17.42 55.79 -18.49
CA LEU A 553 -17.45 55.07 -19.76
C LEU A 553 -16.97 53.62 -19.60
N VAL A 554 -15.86 53.42 -18.90
CA VAL A 554 -15.33 52.06 -18.66
C VAL A 554 -16.26 51.29 -17.73
N ALA A 555 -16.86 51.90 -16.71
CA ALA A 555 -17.86 51.22 -15.88
C ALA A 555 -19.06 50.72 -16.70
N ALA A 556 -19.54 51.51 -17.67
CA ALA A 556 -20.60 51.09 -18.58
C ALA A 556 -20.13 49.96 -19.51
N ARG A 557 -18.92 50.04 -20.07
CA ARG A 557 -18.36 48.99 -20.92
C ARG A 557 -18.18 47.66 -20.18
N GLU A 558 -17.58 47.69 -19.00
CA GLU A 558 -17.29 46.49 -18.22
C GLU A 558 -18.53 45.89 -17.56
N GLY A 559 -19.51 46.72 -17.16
CA GLY A 559 -20.69 46.25 -16.44
C GLY A 559 -21.94 46.03 -17.28
N LEU A 560 -22.13 46.83 -18.34
CA LEU A 560 -23.32 46.79 -19.21
C LEU A 560 -23.01 46.22 -20.60
N HIS A 561 -21.72 46.06 -20.94
CA HIS A 561 -21.25 45.48 -22.20
C HIS A 561 -21.73 46.19 -23.47
N TRP A 562 -22.01 47.49 -23.39
CA TRP A 562 -22.38 48.32 -24.53
C TRP A 562 -21.15 48.68 -25.38
N ALA A 563 -21.29 48.58 -26.70
CA ALA A 563 -20.22 48.92 -27.64
C ALA A 563 -19.93 50.43 -27.68
N HIS A 564 -20.98 51.25 -27.59
CA HIS A 564 -20.91 52.71 -27.59
C HIS A 564 -21.75 53.26 -26.43
N THR A 565 -21.15 54.17 -25.65
CA THR A 565 -21.79 54.75 -24.47
C THR A 565 -21.88 56.27 -24.61
N GLU A 566 -23.06 56.81 -24.34
CA GLU A 566 -23.30 58.25 -24.19
C GLU A 566 -23.34 58.59 -22.70
N LEU A 567 -22.64 59.66 -22.29
CA LEU A 567 -22.79 60.26 -20.96
C LEU A 567 -23.76 61.44 -21.03
N ARG A 568 -24.77 61.46 -20.16
CA ARG A 568 -25.71 62.57 -20.02
C ARG A 568 -25.65 63.18 -18.63
N ALA A 569 -25.84 64.49 -18.58
CA ALA A 569 -25.93 65.26 -17.33
C ALA A 569 -24.78 64.95 -16.35
N LEU A 570 -23.55 64.83 -16.87
CA LEU A 570 -22.36 64.70 -16.02
C LEU A 570 -22.19 65.99 -15.21
N GLU A 571 -22.21 65.85 -13.90
CA GLU A 571 -21.99 66.92 -12.93
C GLU A 571 -20.81 66.53 -12.04
N ILE A 572 -19.75 67.35 -12.03
CA ILE A 572 -18.65 67.24 -11.08
C ILE A 572 -18.99 68.13 -9.88
N ARG A 573 -19.40 67.51 -8.77
CA ARG A 573 -19.89 68.18 -7.56
C ARG A 573 -18.76 68.65 -6.65
N HIS A 574 -17.75 67.80 -6.47
CA HIS A 574 -16.59 68.10 -5.61
C HIS A 574 -15.31 67.62 -6.29
N PRO A 575 -14.26 68.46 -6.38
CA PRO A 575 -12.98 68.02 -6.89
C PRO A 575 -12.37 66.97 -5.96
N MET A 576 -11.79 65.90 -6.53
CA MET A 576 -10.99 64.95 -5.76
C MET A 576 -9.56 65.45 -5.68
N VAL A 577 -9.17 65.91 -4.49
CA VAL A 577 -7.82 66.41 -4.22
C VAL A 577 -6.94 65.30 -3.64
N PHE A 578 -5.73 65.17 -4.19
CA PHE A 578 -4.69 64.28 -3.70
C PHE A 578 -3.76 65.04 -2.75
N GLU A 579 -3.68 64.55 -1.52
CA GLU A 579 -2.73 65.04 -0.51
C GLU A 579 -1.45 64.19 -0.58
N ALA A 580 -0.30 64.81 -0.31
CA ALA A 580 0.97 64.10 -0.32
C ALA A 580 0.94 62.89 0.63
N LYS A 581 1.40 61.73 0.14
CA LYS A 581 1.46 60.45 0.88
C LYS A 581 0.10 59.92 1.35
N GLN A 582 -1.00 60.33 0.70
CA GLN A 582 -2.33 59.80 0.98
C GLN A 582 -2.97 59.25 -0.30
N SER A 583 -3.39 57.98 -0.24
CA SER A 583 -4.22 57.38 -1.29
C SER A 583 -5.71 57.61 -1.02
N ARG A 584 -6.50 57.65 -2.09
CA ARG A 584 -7.97 57.68 -2.03
C ARG A 584 -8.53 56.30 -2.39
N THR A 585 -9.44 55.77 -1.58
CA THR A 585 -10.30 54.67 -2.04
C THR A 585 -11.42 55.30 -2.84
N ILE A 586 -11.60 54.84 -4.08
CA ILE A 586 -12.64 55.33 -4.99
C ILE A 586 -13.60 54.20 -5.25
N ARG A 587 -14.89 54.55 -5.28
CA ARG A 587 -15.97 53.64 -5.62
C ARG A 587 -16.79 54.25 -6.74
N THR A 588 -16.88 53.53 -7.84
CA THR A 588 -17.75 53.85 -8.97
C THR A 588 -18.91 52.88 -8.98
N ARG A 589 -20.14 53.39 -9.09
CA ARG A 589 -21.35 52.54 -9.16
C ARG A 589 -22.28 53.03 -10.24
N ILE A 590 -22.91 52.10 -10.94
CA ILE A 590 -24.06 52.34 -11.80
C ILE A 590 -25.29 51.73 -11.12
N TYR A 591 -26.37 52.48 -11.00
CA TYR A 591 -27.57 52.06 -10.29
C TYR A 591 -28.84 52.64 -10.92
N GLY A 592 -29.98 52.08 -10.53
CA GLY A 592 -31.28 52.47 -11.05
C GLY A 592 -31.55 51.95 -12.46
N GLN A 593 -32.83 51.88 -12.84
CA GLN A 593 -33.25 51.49 -14.19
C GLN A 593 -32.85 52.51 -15.26
N ASP A 594 -32.57 53.75 -14.84
CA ASP A 594 -32.09 54.81 -15.70
C ASP A 594 -30.55 54.87 -15.75
N HIS A 595 -29.82 53.89 -15.20
CA HIS A 595 -28.36 53.79 -15.27
C HIS A 595 -27.63 55.07 -14.85
N ARG A 596 -28.00 55.58 -13.67
CA ARG A 596 -27.24 56.68 -13.04
C ARG A 596 -25.92 56.15 -12.54
N PHE A 597 -24.86 56.94 -12.70
CA PHE A 597 -23.58 56.65 -12.07
C PHE A 597 -23.26 57.65 -10.98
N VAL A 598 -22.51 57.17 -10.00
CA VAL A 598 -21.85 57.99 -8.98
C VAL A 598 -20.40 57.53 -8.83
N ILE A 599 -19.49 58.49 -8.77
CA ILE A 599 -18.08 58.28 -8.45
C ILE A 599 -17.80 58.98 -7.13
N GLN A 600 -17.44 58.18 -6.13
CA GLN A 600 -17.21 58.66 -4.76
C GLN A 600 -15.81 58.32 -4.31
N SER A 601 -15.27 59.09 -3.37
CA SER A 601 -14.03 58.72 -2.69
C SER A 601 -14.05 59.00 -1.21
N ARG A 602 -13.13 58.36 -0.51
CA ARG A 602 -12.75 58.69 0.87
C ARG A 602 -11.26 58.41 1.07
N ARG A 603 -10.70 58.84 2.20
CA ARG A 603 -9.32 58.48 2.54
C ARG A 603 -9.20 56.96 2.68
N ARG A 604 -8.15 56.39 2.11
CA ARG A 604 -7.91 54.94 2.19
C ARG A 604 -7.79 54.52 3.66
N LEU A 605 -8.41 53.38 4.01
CA LEU A 605 -8.45 52.84 5.38
C LEU A 605 -9.13 53.75 6.43
N SER A 606 -9.90 54.75 6.00
CA SER A 606 -10.71 55.57 6.91
C SER A 606 -12.15 55.05 7.01
N ALA A 607 -12.82 55.38 8.13
CA ALA A 607 -14.26 55.23 8.29
C ALA A 607 -15.03 56.51 7.88
N ASP A 608 -14.36 57.44 7.20
CA ASP A 608 -14.96 58.70 6.75
C ASP A 608 -16.15 58.41 5.82
N GLU A 609 -17.11 59.33 5.81
CA GLU A 609 -18.19 59.32 4.84
C GLU A 609 -17.65 59.46 3.41
N TRP A 610 -18.34 58.83 2.47
CA TRP A 610 -18.00 58.91 1.06
C TRP A 610 -18.36 60.29 0.51
N THR A 611 -17.41 60.95 -0.14
CA THR A 611 -17.65 62.20 -0.84
C THR A 611 -18.06 61.93 -2.28
N ASP A 612 -19.21 62.45 -2.69
CA ASP A 612 -19.68 62.42 -4.09
C ASP A 612 -18.88 63.40 -4.94
N HIS A 613 -18.09 62.88 -5.88
CA HIS A 613 -17.29 63.70 -6.77
C HIS A 613 -17.97 63.97 -8.11
N ALA A 614 -18.48 62.92 -8.73
CA ALA A 614 -19.15 63.04 -10.02
C ALA A 614 -20.41 62.17 -10.08
N VAL A 615 -21.46 62.71 -10.67
CA VAL A 615 -22.71 62.00 -10.95
C VAL A 615 -23.12 62.21 -12.39
N GLY A 616 -23.94 61.32 -12.92
CA GLY A 616 -24.55 61.49 -14.22
C GLY A 616 -25.35 60.27 -14.62
N GLN A 617 -25.64 60.17 -15.90
CA GLN A 617 -26.35 59.04 -16.49
C GLN A 617 -25.52 58.44 -17.64
N VAL A 618 -25.43 57.11 -17.71
CA VAL A 618 -24.92 56.42 -18.89
C VAL A 618 -26.08 55.89 -19.72
N ARG A 619 -25.95 55.92 -21.06
CA ARG A 619 -26.91 55.31 -21.99
C ARG A 619 -26.18 54.58 -23.09
N GLU A 620 -26.78 53.50 -23.57
CA GLU A 620 -26.34 52.90 -24.82
C GLU A 620 -26.57 53.89 -25.94
N ALA A 621 -25.51 54.24 -26.64
CA ALA A 621 -25.63 55.01 -27.85
C ALA A 621 -26.08 54.07 -28.98
N GLY A 622 -27.12 54.44 -29.73
CA GLY A 622 -27.41 53.79 -31.02
C GLY A 622 -26.31 54.04 -32.04
N ASP A 623 -26.54 53.71 -33.33
CA ASP A 623 -25.61 54.02 -34.43
C ASP A 623 -25.27 55.52 -34.49
N LEU A 624 -24.24 55.92 -33.77
CA LEU A 624 -23.66 57.25 -33.83
C LEU A 624 -22.74 57.28 -35.04
N SER A 625 -23.12 58.03 -36.07
CA SER A 625 -22.17 58.51 -37.07
C SER A 625 -21.19 59.48 -36.41
N LEU A 626 -20.14 58.95 -35.76
CA LEU A 626 -19.08 59.71 -35.05
C LEU A 626 -18.16 60.51 -35.99
N HIS A 627 -18.55 60.71 -37.25
CA HIS A 627 -17.78 61.41 -38.27
C HIS A 627 -18.64 62.44 -38.99
N GLN A 628 -19.20 63.40 -38.26
CA GLN A 628 -19.37 64.72 -38.87
C GLN A 628 -18.07 65.49 -38.67
N PRO A 629 -17.29 65.78 -39.74
CA PRO A 629 -16.17 66.70 -39.64
C PRO A 629 -16.71 68.03 -39.11
N VAL A 630 -16.12 68.53 -38.03
CA VAL A 630 -16.40 69.89 -37.58
C VAL A 630 -15.86 70.84 -38.64
N THR A 631 -16.75 71.48 -39.38
CA THR A 631 -16.33 72.53 -40.33
C THR A 631 -15.88 73.73 -39.53
N LEU A 632 -14.56 73.97 -39.47
CA LEU A 632 -13.99 75.14 -38.83
C LEU A 632 -14.41 76.41 -39.60
N PRO A 633 -14.78 77.50 -38.92
CA PRO A 633 -15.08 78.76 -39.59
C PRO A 633 -13.85 79.27 -40.34
N GLN A 634 -13.98 79.60 -41.62
CA GLN A 634 -12.93 80.32 -42.36
C GLN A 634 -12.96 81.80 -41.96
N ALA A 635 -12.33 82.16 -40.84
CA ALA A 635 -12.08 83.56 -40.51
C ALA A 635 -10.69 83.99 -41.04
N SER A 636 -10.63 85.12 -41.74
CA SER A 636 -9.38 85.77 -42.19
C SER A 636 -8.53 86.32 -41.04
N ASP A 637 -9.08 86.39 -39.83
CA ASP A 637 -8.51 87.06 -38.66
C ASP A 637 -8.20 86.05 -37.53
N ALA A 638 -7.80 84.83 -37.90
CA ALA A 638 -7.51 83.77 -36.93
C ALA A 638 -6.16 84.00 -36.24
N VAL A 639 -6.14 83.98 -34.91
CA VAL A 639 -4.91 84.07 -34.12
C VAL A 639 -4.48 82.66 -33.71
N VAL A 640 -3.25 82.28 -34.06
CA VAL A 640 -2.65 81.01 -33.64
C VAL A 640 -1.83 81.25 -32.38
N ILE A 641 -2.15 80.54 -31.31
CA ILE A 641 -1.39 80.50 -30.06
C ILE A 641 -0.60 79.20 -30.03
N ASP A 642 0.72 79.29 -29.91
CA ASP A 642 1.58 78.12 -29.75
C ASP A 642 1.41 77.46 -28.36
N ALA A 643 1.82 76.20 -28.23
CA ALA A 643 1.72 75.46 -26.98
C ALA A 643 2.37 76.19 -25.79
N ALA A 644 3.58 76.74 -25.98
CA ALA A 644 4.33 77.40 -24.91
C ALA A 644 3.60 78.64 -24.38
N THR A 645 2.95 79.41 -25.25
CA THR A 645 2.14 80.57 -24.88
C THR A 645 0.83 80.14 -24.23
N HIS A 646 0.16 79.09 -24.75
CA HIS A 646 -1.06 78.56 -24.15
C HIS A 646 -0.83 78.08 -22.71
N TYR A 647 0.16 77.23 -22.45
CA TYR A 647 0.40 76.71 -21.11
C TYR A 647 0.93 77.76 -20.13
N ARG A 648 1.64 78.78 -20.61
CA ARG A 648 1.99 79.95 -19.78
C ARG A 648 0.75 80.75 -19.38
N ASN A 649 -0.18 80.95 -20.31
CA ASN A 649 -1.46 81.60 -20.01
C ASN A 649 -2.30 80.75 -19.04
N ALA A 650 -2.33 79.43 -19.22
CA ALA A 650 -2.99 78.50 -18.31
C ALA A 650 -2.38 78.59 -16.90
N GLN A 651 -1.05 78.62 -16.79
CA GLN A 651 -0.33 78.79 -15.53
C GLN A 651 -0.69 80.10 -14.83
N ASN A 652 -0.80 81.21 -15.58
CA ASN A 652 -1.23 82.51 -15.05
C ASN A 652 -2.68 82.50 -14.53
N LEU A 653 -3.51 81.56 -15.00
CA LEU A 653 -4.88 81.33 -14.53
C LEU A 653 -4.96 80.27 -13.42
N GLY A 654 -3.82 79.82 -12.87
CA GLY A 654 -3.77 78.79 -11.82
C GLY A 654 -3.80 77.35 -12.32
N LEU A 655 -3.81 77.12 -13.64
CA LEU A 655 -3.81 75.80 -14.27
C LEU A 655 -2.38 75.35 -14.57
N ASN A 656 -1.71 74.75 -13.59
CA ASN A 656 -0.30 74.38 -13.62
C ASN A 656 -0.10 72.97 -14.19
N TYR A 657 -0.51 72.74 -15.45
CA TYR A 657 -0.37 71.41 -16.07
C TYR A 657 1.10 71.00 -16.28
N GLY A 658 1.46 69.82 -15.78
CA GLY A 658 2.74 69.15 -16.03
C GLY A 658 2.77 68.41 -17.37
N ALA A 659 3.88 67.75 -17.67
CA ALA A 659 4.18 67.23 -19.02
C ALA A 659 3.09 66.28 -19.57
N ASN A 660 2.48 65.45 -18.74
CA ASN A 660 1.44 64.50 -19.17
C ASN A 660 0.09 65.17 -19.49
N PHE A 661 -0.14 66.41 -19.06
CA PHE A 661 -1.36 67.18 -19.34
C PHE A 661 -1.14 68.30 -20.35
N GLN A 662 0.05 68.37 -20.97
CA GLN A 662 0.37 69.34 -22.01
C GLN A 662 0.16 68.79 -23.44
N GLY A 663 -1.01 68.22 -23.73
CA GLY A 663 -1.32 67.55 -25.01
C GLY A 663 -1.66 68.46 -26.21
N ILE A 664 -2.01 69.73 -25.97
CA ILE A 664 -2.33 70.72 -27.02
C ILE A 664 -1.05 71.26 -27.66
N SER A 665 -0.93 71.14 -28.99
CA SER A 665 0.21 71.63 -29.78
C SER A 665 0.06 73.08 -30.26
N ALA A 666 -1.17 73.50 -30.58
CA ALA A 666 -1.52 74.88 -30.92
C ALA A 666 -3.03 75.10 -30.73
N LEU A 667 -3.44 76.35 -30.53
CA LEU A 667 -4.84 76.78 -30.53
C LEU A 667 -5.07 77.81 -31.61
N THR A 668 -6.21 77.73 -32.29
CA THR A 668 -6.65 78.74 -33.25
C THR A 668 -7.90 79.42 -32.72
N LEU A 669 -7.80 80.73 -32.47
CA LEU A 669 -8.92 81.56 -32.02
C LEU A 669 -9.58 82.23 -33.23
N PHE A 670 -10.90 82.12 -33.32
CA PHE A 670 -11.70 82.75 -34.36
C PHE A 670 -12.56 83.87 -33.74
N GLY A 671 -12.30 85.14 -34.09
CA GLY A 671 -13.01 86.33 -33.59
C GLY A 671 -12.13 87.25 -32.72
N ARG A 672 -12.34 88.58 -32.82
CA ARG A 672 -11.51 89.63 -32.20
C ARG A 672 -11.42 89.49 -30.67
N SER A 673 -10.20 89.60 -30.13
CA SER A 673 -9.94 89.86 -28.70
C SER A 673 -10.75 91.04 -28.18
N VAL A 674 -11.39 90.83 -27.03
CA VAL A 674 -11.19 91.70 -25.87
C VAL A 674 -10.60 90.83 -24.77
#